data_AF-A0A1H6RCG4-F1
#
_entry.id   AF-A0A1H6RCG4-F1
#
_cell.length_a   1.000
_cell.length_b   1.000
_cell.length_c   1.000
_cell.angle_alpha   90.00
_cell.angle_beta   90.00
_cell.angle_gamma   90.00
#
_symmetry.space_group_name_H-M   'P 1'
#
loop_
_entity.id
_entity.type
_entity.pdbx_description
1 polymer ?
#
loop_
_entity_poly.entity_id
_entity_poly.type
_entity_poly.pdbx_seq_one_letter_code
_entity_poly.pdbx_strand_id
1 'polypeptide(L)'
;MSSNRASVKILGLISEDTSSWAVAVLVFSAGALLTGLVALMNVELYHRQLQQRFELLASERVSRIQDRLDGQIRRLDSLRRFFVYSDAVSQEEFDGFARPLLVFTQAYSWAPRIDGRDRQSFEEALRAAGQPDFTVREFDAARGWKEAAPRPVYFPVRFTQSRSTVAVPLGFDVNSEPVRRTTLDRAQQTGSMAATARMDLVGLEAQNRSGILLVAPVLSRVRAGADPANRLQGFLLAVISMRTMMTEGLPSSDQDNLTLSLVDMTTPQTPEFLFQSASPAAASGLRLSQWMSFAGRSYRLDIRPTPVFINANPSSTDSLVILGALLSFMLSALLYSLISQRQRALRMVEQSTGQLRQRELQLRRAHGQLRNVLDAATQVAIIATDLNGLITTFNIGAEKMLGYSSAQVCGRLTLRQLHLPGELAEHVDELNLRYGREVKTCEAMLVEAFEEHGHQTHDWTFVRQDGSHLQVNMQVSPVLDEQDQWIGYLAVCLDITERKRVEEELRTMSVTDALTGVYNRRYFQERLQAELLRAERHGGVFAVVMLDIDHFKCINDQLGHAVGDHVLQAICSRLCHRLRRSDVFCRLGGEEFMVLCPDTDSDQAYGLACELWAALRSKPVDGVGRVTASFGIASWREGEGGDALLLRADSGVYAAKMGGRDRVEPELA
;
A
#
# COMPACT_ATOMS: atom_id res chain seq x y z
N MET A 1 23.68 4.39 38.47
CA MET A 1 22.21 4.14 38.44
C MET A 1 21.49 5.43 38.77
N SER A 2 20.88 6.09 37.78
CA SER A 2 19.62 6.82 37.94
C SER A 2 19.07 7.09 36.54
N SER A 3 18.05 6.31 36.18
CA SER A 3 17.35 6.42 34.91
C SER A 3 16.44 7.65 34.95
N ASN A 4 16.60 8.58 34.01
CA ASN A 4 15.57 9.56 33.73
C ASN A 4 15.04 9.30 32.31
N ARG A 5 13.99 8.47 32.21
CA ARG A 5 13.21 8.28 30.98
C ARG A 5 12.33 9.52 30.78
N ALA A 6 12.86 10.55 30.14
CA ALA A 6 12.06 11.62 29.57
C ALA A 6 11.43 11.11 28.27
N SER A 7 10.15 10.77 28.32
CA SER A 7 9.35 10.47 27.12
C SER A 7 9.20 11.75 26.29
N VAL A 8 9.68 11.69 25.05
CA VAL A 8 9.62 12.78 24.08
C VAL A 8 8.17 12.97 23.63
N LYS A 9 7.44 13.87 24.31
CA LYS A 9 6.13 14.42 23.90
C LYS A 9 6.30 15.51 22.81
N ILE A 10 6.88 15.18 21.66
CA ILE A 10 7.01 16.17 20.55
C ILE A 10 5.87 16.08 19.51
N LEU A 11 5.00 15.05 19.56
CA LEU A 11 3.86 14.92 18.63
C LEU A 11 2.48 15.22 19.27
N GLY A 12 2.40 16.22 20.15
CA GLY A 12 1.13 16.65 20.78
C GLY A 12 0.28 17.65 19.98
N LEU A 13 0.73 18.07 18.79
CA LEU A 13 0.10 19.16 18.01
C LEU A 13 -0.83 18.70 16.88
N ILE A 14 -1.01 17.39 16.72
CA ILE A 14 -1.79 16.80 15.62
C ILE A 14 -2.95 16.02 16.25
N SER A 15 -4.14 16.62 16.32
CA SER A 15 -5.35 15.94 16.79
C SER A 15 -5.64 14.71 15.91
N GLU A 16 -6.29 13.69 16.49
CA GLU A 16 -6.60 12.42 15.80
C GLU A 16 -7.46 12.62 14.53
N ASP A 17 -8.16 13.75 14.42
CA ASP A 17 -8.99 14.14 13.26
C ASP A 17 -8.27 15.00 12.19
N THR A 18 -6.98 15.31 12.38
CA THR A 18 -6.27 16.10 11.37
C THR A 18 -6.13 15.32 10.06
N SER A 19 -6.53 15.95 8.98
CA SER A 19 -6.43 15.37 7.66
C SER A 19 -4.95 15.21 7.25
N SER A 20 -4.55 13.99 6.88
CA SER A 20 -3.19 13.68 6.41
C SER A 20 -2.78 14.55 5.22
N TRP A 21 -3.74 14.91 4.35
CA TRP A 21 -3.50 15.80 3.22
C TRP A 21 -3.19 17.23 3.66
N ALA A 22 -3.82 17.72 4.74
CA ALA A 22 -3.63 19.09 5.22
C ALA A 22 -2.22 19.28 5.80
N VAL A 23 -1.73 18.29 6.57
CA VAL A 23 -0.35 18.32 7.11
C VAL A 23 0.67 18.24 5.98
N ALA A 24 0.45 17.38 4.99
CA ALA A 24 1.33 17.25 3.83
C ALA A 24 1.42 18.56 3.02
N VAL A 25 0.29 19.21 2.74
CA VAL A 25 0.24 20.50 2.03
C VAL A 25 0.91 21.61 2.83
N LEU A 26 0.71 21.65 4.14
CA LEU A 26 1.34 22.66 5.00
C LEU A 26 2.87 22.51 4.98
N VAL A 27 3.38 21.29 5.09
CA VAL A 27 4.83 21.03 5.04
C VAL A 27 5.41 21.34 3.67
N PHE A 28 4.71 20.98 2.58
CA PHE A 28 5.14 21.34 1.23
C PHE A 28 5.20 22.86 1.05
N SER A 29 4.19 23.58 1.51
CA SER A 29 4.12 25.05 1.41
C SER A 29 5.22 25.72 2.24
N ALA A 30 5.47 25.23 3.46
CA ALA A 30 6.54 25.73 4.32
C ALA A 30 7.93 25.46 3.71
N GLY A 31 8.14 24.27 3.14
CA GLY A 31 9.38 23.91 2.43
C GLY A 31 9.60 24.74 1.17
N ALA A 32 8.54 24.97 0.38
CA ALA A 32 8.58 25.84 -0.80
C ALA A 32 8.90 27.30 -0.42
N LEU A 33 8.29 27.82 0.65
CA LEU A 33 8.58 29.15 1.18
C LEU A 33 10.05 29.28 1.64
N LEU A 34 10.55 28.30 2.41
CA LEU A 34 11.94 28.27 2.86
C LEU A 34 12.91 28.19 1.68
N THR A 35 12.62 27.34 0.69
CA THR A 35 13.41 27.23 -0.54
C THR A 35 13.45 28.56 -1.28
N GLY A 36 12.30 29.24 -1.39
CA GLY A 36 12.21 30.57 -2.01
C GLY A 36 13.05 31.62 -1.26
N LEU A 37 12.99 31.64 0.08
CA LEU A 37 13.81 32.54 0.91
C LEU A 37 15.31 32.29 0.72
N VAL A 38 15.74 31.03 0.75
CA VAL A 38 17.15 30.67 0.53
C VAL A 38 17.59 31.00 -0.88
N ALA A 39 16.74 30.78 -1.90
CA ALA A 39 17.02 31.13 -3.28
C ALA A 39 17.19 32.65 -3.45
N LEU A 40 16.33 33.48 -2.84
CA LEU A 40 16.46 34.94 -2.85
C LEU A 40 17.78 35.38 -2.21
N MET A 41 18.15 34.79 -1.07
CA MET A 41 19.41 35.08 -0.40
C MET A 41 20.62 34.65 -1.24
N ASN A 42 20.52 33.52 -1.95
CA ASN A 42 21.56 33.02 -2.84
C ASN A 42 21.75 33.92 -4.08
N VAL A 43 20.68 34.47 -4.65
CA VAL A 43 20.75 35.44 -5.77
C VAL A 43 21.47 36.71 -5.33
N GLU A 44 21.13 37.25 -4.16
CA GLU A 44 21.80 38.42 -3.59
C GLU A 44 23.30 38.14 -3.34
N LEU A 45 23.62 36.98 -2.76
CA LEU A 45 25.00 36.56 -2.52
C LEU A 45 25.77 36.38 -3.84
N TYR A 46 25.15 35.78 -4.85
CA TYR A 46 25.71 35.59 -6.18
C TYR A 46 26.08 36.95 -6.82
N HIS A 47 25.17 37.92 -6.81
CA HIS A 47 25.45 39.24 -7.36
C HIS A 47 26.60 39.95 -6.64
N ARG A 48 26.67 39.86 -5.30
CA ARG A 48 27.78 40.42 -4.52
C ARG A 48 29.11 39.76 -4.85
N GLN A 49 29.15 38.43 -4.92
CA GLN A 49 30.36 37.68 -5.28
C GLN A 49 30.83 37.99 -6.70
N LEU A 50 29.88 38.05 -7.65
CA LEU A 50 30.18 38.39 -9.04
C LEU A 50 30.76 39.80 -9.16
N GLN A 51 30.17 40.79 -8.45
CA GLN A 51 30.68 42.16 -8.40
C GLN A 51 32.08 42.23 -7.78
N GLN A 52 32.31 41.58 -6.64
CA GLN A 52 33.62 41.58 -5.98
C GLN A 52 34.72 40.96 -6.85
N ARG A 53 34.42 39.83 -7.52
CA ARG A 53 35.36 39.19 -8.45
C ARG A 53 35.66 40.09 -9.65
N PHE A 54 34.63 40.74 -10.20
CA PHE A 54 34.80 41.70 -11.28
C PHE A 54 35.67 42.89 -10.85
N GLU A 55 35.37 43.50 -9.71
CA GLU A 55 36.12 44.65 -9.17
C GLU A 55 37.59 44.29 -8.89
N LEU A 56 37.87 43.09 -8.38
CA LEU A 56 39.24 42.61 -8.14
C LEU A 56 40.02 42.52 -9.46
N LEU A 57 39.49 41.81 -10.46
CA LEU A 57 40.16 41.66 -11.76
C LEU A 57 40.29 42.99 -12.51
N ALA A 58 39.24 43.82 -12.45
CA ALA A 58 39.25 45.12 -13.09
C ALA A 58 40.24 46.09 -12.42
N SER A 59 40.34 46.10 -11.09
CA SER A 59 41.30 46.93 -10.35
C SER A 59 42.74 46.48 -10.58
N GLU A 60 42.99 45.16 -10.61
CA GLU A 60 44.29 44.62 -11.00
C GLU A 60 44.68 45.06 -12.42
N ARG A 61 43.72 45.04 -13.35
CA ARG A 61 43.91 45.50 -14.73
C ARG A 61 44.21 47.00 -14.80
N VAL A 62 43.49 47.82 -14.05
CA VAL A 62 43.76 49.27 -13.92
C VAL A 62 45.17 49.52 -13.42
N SER A 63 45.58 48.89 -12.31
CA SER A 63 46.91 49.07 -11.72
C SER A 63 48.01 48.74 -12.73
N ARG A 64 47.90 47.60 -13.43
CA ARG A 64 48.90 47.23 -14.44
C ARG A 64 49.00 48.23 -15.59
N ILE A 65 47.88 48.79 -16.05
CA ILE A 65 47.88 49.80 -17.12
C ILE A 65 48.50 51.10 -16.62
N GLN A 66 48.17 51.51 -15.39
CA GLN A 66 48.75 52.69 -14.77
C GLN A 66 50.27 52.56 -14.59
N ASP A 67 50.74 51.43 -14.06
CA ASP A 67 52.16 51.14 -13.88
C ASP A 67 52.93 51.17 -15.20
N ARG A 68 52.32 50.67 -16.28
CA ARG A 68 52.91 50.71 -17.63
C ARG A 68 53.03 52.14 -18.15
N LEU A 69 51.98 52.95 -18.01
CA LEU A 69 51.98 54.36 -18.41
C LEU A 69 53.00 55.17 -17.60
N ASP A 70 53.01 55.06 -16.27
CA ASP A 70 53.98 55.73 -15.41
C ASP A 70 55.42 55.27 -15.72
N GLY A 71 55.57 54.00 -16.11
CA GLY A 71 56.82 53.46 -16.64
C GLY A 71 57.32 54.18 -17.89
N GLN A 72 56.44 54.62 -18.79
CA GLN A 72 56.82 55.39 -19.98
C GLN A 72 57.40 56.75 -19.60
N ILE A 73 56.77 57.44 -18.64
CA ILE A 73 57.25 58.73 -18.13
C ILE A 73 58.63 58.57 -17.51
N ARG A 74 58.82 57.59 -16.62
CA ARG A 74 60.11 57.35 -15.96
C ARG A 74 61.24 57.06 -16.95
N ARG A 75 60.99 56.22 -17.97
CA ARG A 75 62.02 55.86 -18.95
C ARG A 75 62.38 57.02 -19.87
N LEU A 76 61.39 57.77 -20.35
CA LEU A 76 61.66 58.97 -21.15
C LEU A 76 62.38 60.04 -20.32
N ASP A 77 62.06 60.16 -19.02
CA ASP A 77 62.78 61.09 -18.13
C ASP A 77 64.25 60.69 -17.97
N SER A 78 64.54 59.39 -17.83
CA SER A 78 65.91 58.89 -17.77
C SER A 78 66.70 59.25 -19.03
N LEU A 79 66.11 59.03 -20.21
CA LEU A 79 66.72 59.43 -21.49
C LEU A 79 66.87 60.96 -21.60
N ARG A 80 65.89 61.72 -21.11
CA ARG A 80 65.95 63.19 -21.05
C ARG A 80 67.09 63.66 -20.16
N ARG A 81 67.27 63.07 -18.98
CA ARG A 81 68.39 63.40 -18.09
C ARG A 81 69.73 63.07 -18.73
N PHE A 82 69.83 61.94 -19.43
CA PHE A 82 71.03 61.60 -20.20
C PHE A 82 71.40 62.71 -21.19
N PHE A 83 70.44 63.23 -21.98
CA PHE A 83 70.71 64.37 -22.87
C PHE A 83 71.04 65.67 -22.14
N VAL A 84 70.37 65.96 -21.02
CA VAL A 84 70.63 67.19 -20.25
C VAL A 84 72.05 67.20 -19.68
N TYR A 85 72.58 66.05 -19.25
CA TYR A 85 73.87 65.93 -18.57
C TYR A 85 75.04 65.50 -19.46
N SER A 86 74.81 65.24 -20.74
CA SER A 86 75.85 65.03 -21.74
C SER A 86 76.15 66.31 -22.51
N ASP A 87 77.41 66.51 -22.91
CA ASP A 87 77.82 67.70 -23.67
C ASP A 87 77.59 67.52 -25.18
N ALA A 88 77.78 66.30 -25.67
CA ALA A 88 77.36 65.83 -26.99
C ALA A 88 76.92 64.36 -26.87
N VAL A 89 75.98 63.94 -27.72
CA VAL A 89 75.50 62.55 -27.78
C VAL A 89 75.71 62.05 -29.21
N SER A 90 76.45 60.97 -29.37
CA SER A 90 76.62 60.23 -30.63
C SER A 90 75.46 59.26 -30.88
N GLN A 91 75.34 58.77 -32.13
CA GLN A 91 74.34 57.76 -32.49
C GLN A 91 74.55 56.46 -31.68
N GLU A 92 75.79 56.01 -31.50
CA GLU A 92 76.10 54.78 -30.77
C GLU A 92 75.73 54.88 -29.29
N GLU A 93 76.05 56.00 -28.64
CA GLU A 93 75.65 56.25 -27.24
C GLU A 93 74.13 56.33 -27.09
N PHE A 94 73.44 56.98 -28.04
CA PHE A 94 71.98 57.02 -28.06
C PHE A 94 71.39 55.62 -28.18
N ASP A 95 71.87 54.81 -29.14
CA ASP A 95 71.36 53.47 -29.37
C ASP A 95 71.61 52.55 -28.18
N GLY A 96 72.80 52.62 -27.58
CA GLY A 96 73.19 51.86 -26.39
C GLY A 96 72.31 52.18 -25.18
N PHE A 97 71.99 53.46 -24.96
CA PHE A 97 71.15 53.88 -23.83
C PHE A 97 69.65 53.68 -24.09
N ALA A 98 69.17 53.95 -25.30
CA ALA A 98 67.75 53.89 -25.64
C ALA A 98 67.24 52.45 -25.84
N ARG A 99 68.04 51.56 -26.42
CA ARG A 99 67.64 50.17 -26.71
C ARG A 99 67.10 49.40 -25.49
N PRO A 100 67.75 49.36 -24.31
CA PRO A 100 67.21 48.66 -23.14
C PRO A 100 65.94 49.32 -22.58
N LEU A 101 65.65 50.58 -22.93
CA LEU A 101 64.45 51.29 -22.49
C LEU A 101 63.21 51.02 -23.37
N LEU A 102 63.36 50.30 -24.49
CA LEU A 102 62.28 49.95 -25.44
C LEU A 102 61.33 48.86 -24.90
N VAL A 103 60.74 49.09 -23.73
CA VAL A 103 59.76 48.18 -23.13
C VAL A 103 58.39 48.87 -23.17
N PHE A 104 57.44 48.29 -23.93
CA PHE A 104 56.15 48.90 -24.32
C PHE A 104 56.23 50.21 -25.15
N THR A 105 57.41 50.83 -25.24
CA THR A 105 57.71 51.92 -26.18
C THR A 105 58.12 51.35 -27.53
N GLN A 106 57.58 51.90 -28.61
CA GLN A 106 57.88 51.44 -29.96
C GLN A 106 59.18 52.03 -30.50
N ALA A 107 59.42 53.32 -30.24
CA ALA A 107 60.65 53.99 -30.62
C ALA A 107 60.94 55.17 -29.68
N TYR A 108 62.21 55.44 -29.45
CA TYR A 108 62.68 56.73 -28.94
C TYR A 108 63.36 57.50 -30.06
N SER A 109 63.10 58.80 -30.13
CA SER A 109 63.73 59.67 -31.14
C SER A 109 64.18 60.99 -30.52
N TRP A 110 65.30 61.51 -31.00
CA TRP A 110 65.83 62.83 -30.63
C TRP A 110 65.66 63.80 -31.79
N ALA A 111 65.02 64.95 -31.52
CA ALA A 111 64.80 66.02 -32.48
C ALA A 111 65.41 67.33 -31.94
N PRO A 112 66.64 67.71 -32.35
CA PRO A 112 67.26 68.97 -31.94
C PRO A 112 66.50 70.17 -32.46
N ARG A 113 66.58 71.29 -31.75
CA ARG A 113 66.09 72.60 -32.20
C ARG A 113 67.08 73.18 -33.22
N ILE A 114 66.61 73.45 -34.44
CA ILE A 114 67.41 74.09 -35.50
C ILE A 114 66.71 75.37 -35.93
N ASP A 115 67.39 76.51 -35.83
CA ASP A 115 66.90 77.77 -36.38
C ASP A 115 66.91 77.71 -37.92
N GLY A 116 65.92 78.32 -38.56
CA GLY A 116 65.76 78.21 -40.02
C GLY A 116 66.95 78.73 -40.82
N ARG A 117 67.69 79.70 -40.26
CA ARG A 117 68.95 80.22 -40.83
C ARG A 117 70.10 79.20 -40.80
N ASP A 118 70.07 78.26 -39.86
CA ASP A 118 71.12 77.28 -39.59
C ASP A 118 70.79 75.90 -40.21
N ARG A 119 69.65 75.79 -40.91
CA ARG A 119 69.21 74.53 -41.53
C ARG A 119 70.22 73.97 -42.54
N GLN A 120 70.72 74.82 -43.45
CA GLN A 120 71.61 74.36 -44.52
C GLN A 120 72.94 73.83 -43.97
N SER A 121 73.57 74.57 -43.05
CA SER A 121 74.82 74.14 -42.42
C SER A 121 74.63 72.87 -41.59
N PHE A 122 73.47 72.69 -40.94
CA PHE A 122 73.11 71.46 -40.24
C PHE A 122 72.98 70.25 -41.18
N GLU A 123 72.29 70.39 -42.31
CA GLU A 123 72.16 69.32 -43.31
C GLU A 123 73.53 68.94 -43.91
N GLU A 124 74.35 69.92 -44.28
CA GLU A 124 75.70 69.71 -44.82
C GLU A 124 76.63 68.99 -43.83
N ALA A 125 76.57 69.36 -42.54
CA ALA A 125 77.35 68.71 -41.49
C ALA A 125 76.99 67.23 -41.31
N LEU A 126 75.71 66.86 -41.40
CA LEU A 126 75.27 65.47 -41.30
C LEU A 126 75.62 64.66 -42.55
N ARG A 127 75.54 65.25 -43.74
CA ARG A 127 76.01 64.63 -44.98
C ARG A 127 77.50 64.32 -44.91
N ALA A 128 78.31 65.25 -44.42
CA ALA A 128 79.75 65.05 -44.22
C ALA A 128 80.07 64.00 -43.15
N ALA A 129 79.22 63.86 -42.13
CA ALA A 129 79.36 62.88 -41.03
C ALA A 129 78.84 61.47 -41.37
N GLY A 130 78.55 61.17 -42.64
CA GLY A 130 78.17 59.82 -43.10
C GLY A 130 76.68 59.59 -43.32
N GLN A 131 75.85 60.64 -43.42
CA GLN A 131 74.43 60.53 -43.78
C GLN A 131 74.14 61.27 -45.10
N PRO A 132 74.56 60.73 -46.27
CA PRO A 132 74.58 61.46 -47.55
C PRO A 132 73.21 61.95 -48.02
N ASP A 133 72.12 61.25 -47.66
CA ASP A 133 70.75 61.56 -48.08
C ASP A 133 69.96 62.39 -47.05
N PHE A 134 70.62 62.93 -46.02
CA PHE A 134 69.94 63.69 -44.98
C PHE A 134 69.41 65.02 -45.53
N THR A 135 68.10 65.20 -45.42
CA THR A 135 67.37 66.44 -45.72
C THR A 135 66.28 66.63 -44.68
N VAL A 136 65.96 67.87 -44.31
CA VAL A 136 64.79 68.12 -43.47
C VAL A 136 63.52 67.92 -44.30
N ARG A 137 62.66 66.99 -43.87
CA ARG A 137 61.51 66.50 -44.62
C ARG A 137 60.21 66.72 -43.86
N GLU A 138 59.11 66.84 -44.59
CA GLU A 138 57.75 66.85 -44.06
C GLU A 138 56.81 66.01 -44.92
N PHE A 139 55.59 65.78 -44.43
CA PHE A 139 54.55 65.12 -45.21
C PHE A 139 53.97 66.04 -46.28
N ASP A 140 53.73 65.51 -47.47
CA ASP A 140 52.85 66.11 -48.46
C ASP A 140 51.36 65.82 -48.15
N ALA A 141 50.45 66.32 -48.98
CA ALA A 141 49.01 66.11 -48.81
C ALA A 141 48.58 64.63 -48.95
N ALA A 142 49.37 63.80 -49.60
CA ALA A 142 49.15 62.36 -49.78
C ALA A 142 49.90 61.50 -48.73
N ARG A 143 50.50 62.13 -47.69
CA ARG A 143 51.40 61.49 -46.71
C ARG A 143 52.65 60.84 -47.32
N GLY A 144 53.11 61.33 -48.46
CA GLY A 144 54.43 61.10 -49.02
C GLY A 144 55.50 62.01 -48.40
N TRP A 145 56.77 61.67 -48.60
CA TRP A 145 57.91 62.46 -48.11
C TRP A 145 58.28 63.54 -49.11
N LYS A 146 58.31 64.80 -48.66
CA LYS A 146 58.85 65.92 -49.43
C LYS A 146 59.82 66.73 -48.57
N GLU A 147 60.61 67.59 -49.22
CA GLU A 147 61.44 68.55 -48.50
C GLU A 147 60.59 69.55 -47.70
N ALA A 148 61.03 69.90 -46.49
CA ALA A 148 60.31 70.81 -45.63
C ALA A 148 60.32 72.24 -46.17
N ALA A 149 59.15 72.90 -46.15
CA ALA A 149 59.05 74.31 -46.50
C ALA A 149 59.87 75.21 -45.54
N PRO A 150 60.34 76.39 -45.97
CA PRO A 150 61.01 77.38 -45.11
C PRO A 150 60.19 77.73 -43.85
N ARG A 151 60.79 77.57 -42.67
CA ARG A 151 60.21 77.85 -41.35
C ARG A 151 61.25 78.47 -40.42
N PRO A 152 60.81 79.25 -39.41
CA PRO A 152 61.73 79.89 -38.46
C PRO A 152 62.46 78.88 -37.56
N VAL A 153 61.83 77.75 -37.23
CA VAL A 153 62.40 76.71 -36.37
C VAL A 153 61.97 75.33 -36.88
N TYR A 154 62.91 74.40 -36.88
CA TYR A 154 62.73 73.00 -37.24
C TYR A 154 63.11 72.09 -36.08
N PHE A 155 62.46 70.93 -36.03
CA PHE A 155 62.80 69.84 -35.12
C PHE A 155 62.99 68.54 -35.92
N PRO A 156 64.05 68.42 -36.73
CA PRO A 156 64.29 67.25 -37.55
C PRO A 156 64.71 66.05 -36.68
N VAL A 157 64.11 64.88 -36.87
CA VAL A 157 64.54 63.66 -36.18
C VAL A 157 65.98 63.32 -36.58
N ARG A 158 66.91 63.41 -35.61
CA ARG A 158 68.34 63.14 -35.82
C ARG A 158 68.73 61.72 -35.44
N PHE A 159 68.25 61.25 -34.28
CA PHE A 159 68.49 59.88 -33.81
C PHE A 159 67.15 59.18 -33.62
N THR A 160 67.09 57.91 -33.95
CA THR A 160 65.92 57.08 -33.71
C THR A 160 66.33 55.66 -33.42
N GLN A 161 65.74 55.07 -32.38
CA GLN A 161 65.95 53.69 -32.00
C GLN A 161 64.59 53.06 -31.80
N SER A 162 64.26 52.07 -32.63
CA SER A 162 62.92 51.51 -32.80
C SER A 162 62.90 49.99 -32.66
N ARG A 163 61.76 49.46 -32.23
CA ARG A 163 61.43 48.03 -32.30
C ARG A 163 60.77 47.63 -33.62
N SER A 164 60.23 48.60 -34.36
CA SER A 164 59.55 48.32 -35.62
C SER A 164 60.56 48.08 -36.73
N THR A 165 60.21 47.17 -37.63
CA THR A 165 60.91 46.94 -38.90
C THR A 165 60.68 48.07 -39.91
N VAL A 166 59.68 48.94 -39.68
CA VAL A 166 59.39 50.09 -40.52
C VAL A 166 60.25 51.28 -40.07
N ALA A 167 61.19 51.71 -40.91
CA ALA A 167 62.07 52.82 -40.59
C ALA A 167 61.31 54.16 -40.50
N VAL A 168 61.64 54.97 -39.49
CA VAL A 168 61.34 56.41 -39.49
C VAL A 168 62.49 57.09 -40.23
N PRO A 169 62.25 57.82 -41.33
CA PRO A 169 63.34 58.49 -42.01
C PRO A 169 63.89 59.61 -41.12
N LEU A 170 65.21 59.65 -41.03
CA LEU A 170 65.92 60.76 -40.42
C LEU A 170 65.60 62.05 -41.18
N GLY A 171 65.62 63.17 -40.46
CA GLY A 171 65.30 64.49 -41.00
C GLY A 171 63.81 64.82 -41.01
N PHE A 172 62.91 63.92 -40.60
CA PHE A 172 61.51 64.24 -40.44
C PHE A 172 61.30 65.37 -39.42
N ASP A 173 60.80 66.52 -39.87
CA ASP A 173 60.49 67.67 -39.02
C ASP A 173 59.21 67.40 -38.23
N VAL A 174 59.34 67.08 -36.94
CA VAL A 174 58.16 66.83 -36.10
C VAL A 174 57.30 68.07 -35.90
N ASN A 175 57.79 69.27 -36.23
CA ASN A 175 57.03 70.51 -36.19
C ASN A 175 56.04 70.66 -37.36
N SER A 176 56.13 69.82 -38.39
CA SER A 176 55.33 69.98 -39.61
C SER A 176 53.86 69.64 -39.40
N GLU A 177 53.56 68.68 -38.51
CA GLU A 177 52.20 68.23 -38.24
C GLU A 177 51.52 69.06 -37.13
N PRO A 178 50.27 69.54 -37.31
CA PRO A 178 49.59 70.37 -36.32
C PRO A 178 49.45 69.72 -34.92
N VAL A 179 49.12 68.43 -34.87
CA VAL A 179 48.94 67.68 -33.60
C VAL A 179 50.26 67.56 -32.84
N ARG A 180 51.38 67.37 -33.56
CA ARG A 180 52.71 67.34 -32.95
C ARG A 180 53.11 68.72 -32.49
N ARG A 181 53.00 69.74 -33.36
CA ARG A 181 53.35 71.15 -33.06
C ARG A 181 52.69 71.64 -31.77
N THR A 182 51.37 71.52 -31.67
CA THR A 182 50.63 71.93 -30.46
C THR A 182 51.11 71.21 -29.20
N THR A 183 51.57 69.97 -29.32
CA THR A 183 52.14 69.20 -28.20
C THR A 183 53.56 69.64 -27.85
N LEU A 184 54.40 69.94 -28.85
CA LEU A 184 55.74 70.51 -28.65
C LEU A 184 55.64 71.87 -27.94
N ASP A 185 54.74 72.74 -28.41
CA ASP A 185 54.49 74.07 -27.82
C ASP A 185 54.09 73.93 -26.35
N ARG A 186 53.20 72.99 -26.04
CA ARG A 186 52.77 72.71 -24.66
C ARG A 186 53.90 72.16 -23.79
N ALA A 187 54.71 71.24 -24.32
CA ALA A 187 55.87 70.70 -23.61
C ALA A 187 56.89 71.80 -23.31
N GLN A 188 57.14 72.69 -24.28
CA GLN A 188 58.04 73.82 -24.13
C GLN A 188 57.53 74.84 -23.10
N GLN A 189 56.26 75.25 -23.19
CA GLN A 189 55.64 76.24 -22.29
C GLN A 189 55.61 75.74 -20.84
N THR A 190 55.28 74.47 -20.63
CA THR A 190 55.19 73.89 -19.28
C THR A 190 56.55 73.45 -18.72
N GLY A 191 57.56 73.27 -19.58
CA GLY A 191 58.83 72.63 -19.22
C GLY A 191 58.69 71.17 -18.79
N SER A 192 57.53 70.55 -19.02
CA SER A 192 57.17 69.20 -18.59
C SER A 192 56.83 68.31 -19.79
N MET A 193 56.67 67.01 -19.57
CA MET A 193 56.30 66.10 -20.65
C MET A 193 54.85 66.32 -21.10
N ALA A 194 54.62 66.22 -22.40
CA ALA A 194 53.29 66.31 -22.99
C ALA A 194 53.01 65.14 -23.93
N ALA A 195 51.80 64.57 -23.84
CA ALA A 195 51.31 63.59 -24.80
C ALA A 195 50.50 64.25 -25.93
N THR A 196 50.53 63.70 -27.13
CA THR A 196 49.65 64.12 -28.23
C THR A 196 48.22 63.64 -28.01
N ALA A 197 47.26 64.22 -28.77
CA ALA A 197 46.00 63.55 -29.05
C ALA A 197 46.24 62.25 -29.86
N ARG A 198 45.18 61.47 -30.11
CA ARG A 198 45.29 60.28 -30.94
C ARG A 198 45.84 60.68 -32.32
N MET A 199 46.82 59.92 -32.80
CA MET A 199 47.34 60.13 -34.15
C MET A 199 47.84 58.84 -34.80
N ASP A 200 48.00 58.90 -36.11
CA ASP A 200 48.69 57.86 -36.87
C ASP A 200 50.19 58.05 -36.73
N LEU A 201 50.82 57.11 -36.05
CA LEU A 201 52.25 57.04 -35.80
C LEU A 201 52.99 56.61 -37.07
N VAL A 202 54.17 57.19 -37.23
CA VAL A 202 55.08 56.98 -38.36
C VAL A 202 56.11 55.92 -37.96
N GLY A 203 56.53 55.08 -38.89
CA GLY A 203 57.51 54.02 -38.60
C GLY A 203 56.93 52.86 -37.77
N LEU A 204 55.65 52.54 -37.99
CA LEU A 204 54.99 51.38 -37.41
C LEU A 204 54.18 50.60 -38.45
N GLU A 205 54.04 49.30 -38.23
CA GLU A 205 53.15 48.41 -38.98
C GLU A 205 51.68 48.84 -38.86
N ALA A 206 50.88 48.62 -39.91
CA ALA A 206 49.48 49.06 -40.00
C ALA A 206 48.63 48.79 -38.75
N GLN A 207 48.80 47.62 -38.15
CA GLN A 207 48.09 47.20 -36.93
C GLN A 207 48.39 48.05 -35.68
N ASN A 208 49.56 48.68 -35.60
CA ASN A 208 50.06 49.44 -34.45
C ASN A 208 50.16 50.96 -34.71
N ARG A 209 49.70 51.44 -35.87
CA ARG A 209 49.83 52.85 -36.25
C ARG A 209 49.02 53.79 -35.37
N SER A 210 47.92 53.35 -34.76
CA SER A 210 47.12 54.23 -33.89
C SER A 210 47.73 54.32 -32.48
N GLY A 211 48.12 55.51 -32.07
CA GLY A 211 48.63 55.73 -30.71
C GLY A 211 48.87 57.19 -30.37
N ILE A 212 49.83 57.43 -29.47
CA ILE A 212 50.22 58.77 -29.03
C ILE A 212 51.74 58.91 -29.06
N LEU A 213 52.19 60.16 -29.14
CA LEU A 213 53.58 60.55 -28.95
C LEU A 213 53.73 61.19 -27.58
N LEU A 214 54.66 60.70 -26.77
CA LEU A 214 55.06 61.34 -25.53
C LEU A 214 56.32 62.18 -25.81
N VAL A 215 56.25 63.47 -25.50
CA VAL A 215 57.28 64.46 -25.80
C VAL A 215 57.89 64.96 -24.50
N ALA A 216 59.21 65.02 -24.44
CA ALA A 216 59.96 65.57 -23.32
C ALA A 216 60.90 66.69 -23.79
N PRO A 217 60.80 67.91 -23.24
CA PRO A 217 61.69 69.02 -23.59
C PRO A 217 63.07 68.82 -22.95
N VAL A 218 64.13 68.97 -23.73
CA VAL A 218 65.51 69.02 -23.23
C VAL A 218 65.92 70.48 -23.13
N LEU A 219 66.08 70.96 -21.90
CA LEU A 219 66.43 72.34 -21.60
C LEU A 219 67.90 72.44 -21.16
N SER A 220 68.62 73.43 -21.67
CA SER A 220 70.00 73.74 -21.31
C SER A 220 70.17 74.06 -19.81
N ARG A 221 71.34 73.73 -19.26
CA ARG A 221 71.69 73.91 -17.82
C ARG A 221 71.89 75.38 -17.41
N VAL A 222 72.01 76.33 -18.36
CA VAL A 222 72.33 77.75 -18.08
C VAL A 222 71.24 78.43 -17.22
N ARG A 223 71.68 79.33 -16.32
CA ARG A 223 70.99 79.96 -15.16
C ARG A 223 69.44 80.01 -15.19
N ALA A 224 68.86 79.66 -14.04
CA ALA A 224 67.45 79.90 -13.71
C ALA A 224 67.11 81.39 -13.84
N GLY A 225 66.19 81.73 -14.75
CA GLY A 225 65.74 83.10 -15.03
C GLY A 225 65.43 83.41 -16.50
N ALA A 226 65.94 82.63 -17.46
CA ALA A 226 65.60 82.77 -18.88
C ALA A 226 64.31 82.01 -19.25
N ASP A 227 63.52 82.58 -20.17
CA ASP A 227 62.33 81.95 -20.77
C ASP A 227 62.66 80.51 -21.24
N PRO A 228 61.83 79.48 -20.88
CA PRO A 228 61.96 78.11 -21.37
C PRO A 228 62.23 78.00 -22.87
N ALA A 229 61.67 78.91 -23.68
CA ALA A 229 61.88 78.96 -25.13
C ALA A 229 63.35 79.14 -25.54
N ASN A 230 64.10 79.98 -24.83
CA ASN A 230 65.52 80.26 -25.12
C ASN A 230 66.47 79.21 -24.54
N ARG A 231 65.96 78.30 -23.69
CA ARG A 231 66.73 77.19 -23.12
C ARG A 231 66.54 75.88 -23.85
N LEU A 232 65.57 75.78 -24.76
CA LEU A 232 65.23 74.56 -25.47
C LEU A 232 66.34 74.13 -26.43
N GLN A 233 66.93 72.96 -26.18
CA GLN A 233 67.90 72.33 -27.08
C GLN A 233 67.24 71.39 -28.10
N GLY A 234 66.03 70.89 -27.78
CA GLY A 234 65.28 69.98 -28.63
C GLY A 234 64.30 69.14 -27.82
N PHE A 235 63.74 68.12 -28.45
CA PHE A 235 62.77 67.22 -27.85
C PHE A 235 63.19 65.77 -27.97
N LEU A 236 62.99 65.03 -26.88
CA LEU A 236 62.91 63.58 -26.94
C LEU A 236 61.48 63.14 -27.13
N LEU A 237 61.32 62.13 -27.96
CA LEU A 237 60.04 61.63 -28.42
C LEU A 237 59.98 60.16 -28.11
N ALA A 238 58.87 59.71 -27.54
CA ALA A 238 58.58 58.29 -27.32
C ALA A 238 57.29 57.94 -28.06
N VAL A 239 57.40 56.98 -28.98
CA VAL A 239 56.28 56.48 -29.78
C VAL A 239 55.55 55.39 -28.99
N ILE A 240 54.29 55.62 -28.65
CA ILE A 240 53.50 54.72 -27.80
C ILE A 240 52.29 54.21 -28.58
N SER A 241 52.33 52.92 -28.94
CA SER A 241 51.17 52.20 -29.52
C SER A 241 50.16 51.90 -28.42
N MET A 242 48.94 52.43 -28.55
CA MET A 242 47.87 52.17 -27.59
C MET A 242 47.44 50.71 -27.60
N ARG A 243 47.47 50.05 -28.77
CA ARG A 243 47.19 48.60 -28.85
C ARG A 243 48.18 47.82 -28.00
N THR A 244 49.48 48.00 -28.24
CA THR A 244 50.53 47.28 -27.53
C THR A 244 50.49 47.55 -26.03
N MET A 245 50.29 48.82 -25.64
CA MET A 245 50.18 49.22 -24.23
C MET A 245 49.05 48.48 -23.50
N MET A 246 47.93 48.28 -24.19
CA MET A 246 46.72 47.69 -23.63
C MET A 246 46.67 46.17 -23.74
N THR A 247 47.29 45.54 -24.75
CA THR A 247 47.15 44.09 -25.01
C THR A 247 48.40 43.26 -24.71
N GLU A 248 49.61 43.84 -24.67
CA GLU A 248 50.83 43.05 -24.50
C GLU A 248 50.85 42.36 -23.13
N GLY A 249 51.12 41.04 -23.11
CA GLY A 249 51.08 40.21 -21.90
C GLY A 249 49.68 39.86 -21.40
N LEU A 250 48.62 40.06 -22.19
CA LEU A 250 47.25 39.62 -21.89
C LEU A 250 46.89 38.36 -22.70
N PRO A 251 45.87 37.58 -22.26
CA PRO A 251 45.29 36.51 -23.06
C PRO A 251 44.82 37.01 -24.43
N SER A 252 44.64 36.09 -25.38
CA SER A 252 43.98 36.42 -26.64
C SER A 252 42.56 36.96 -26.38
N SER A 253 42.06 37.78 -27.30
CA SER A 253 40.75 38.44 -27.19
C SER A 253 39.62 37.48 -26.81
N ASP A 254 39.68 36.26 -27.34
CA ASP A 254 38.60 35.27 -27.21
C ASP A 254 38.57 34.59 -25.84
N GLN A 255 39.64 34.74 -25.06
CA GLN A 255 39.79 34.16 -23.72
C GLN A 255 39.86 35.22 -22.61
N ASP A 256 39.85 36.52 -22.95
CA ASP A 256 39.89 37.57 -21.92
C ASP A 256 38.55 37.68 -21.20
N ASN A 257 38.61 37.77 -19.87
CA ASN A 257 37.47 37.94 -18.98
C ASN A 257 36.93 39.38 -19.02
N LEU A 258 37.74 40.33 -19.49
CA LEU A 258 37.44 41.74 -19.47
C LEU A 258 37.57 42.35 -20.86
N THR A 259 36.68 43.29 -21.16
CA THR A 259 36.78 44.16 -22.33
C THR A 259 37.06 45.58 -21.85
N LEU A 260 37.94 46.29 -22.57
CA LEU A 260 38.46 47.58 -22.18
C LEU A 260 38.18 48.61 -23.28
N SER A 261 37.88 49.84 -22.86
CA SER A 261 37.96 51.01 -23.73
C SER A 261 38.69 52.15 -23.03
N LEU A 262 39.61 52.78 -23.75
CA LEU A 262 40.35 53.94 -23.29
C LEU A 262 39.92 55.13 -24.14
N VAL A 263 39.38 56.15 -23.47
CA VAL A 263 38.86 57.36 -24.13
C VAL A 263 39.62 58.57 -23.63
N ASP A 264 40.03 59.41 -24.56
CA ASP A 264 40.58 60.71 -24.27
C ASP A 264 39.46 61.71 -23.94
N MET A 265 39.49 62.22 -22.71
CA MET A 265 38.49 63.13 -22.17
C MET A 265 39.09 64.53 -21.91
N THR A 266 40.28 64.82 -22.45
CA THR A 266 40.94 66.13 -22.30
C THR A 266 40.09 67.25 -22.88
N THR A 267 39.36 66.98 -23.97
CA THR A 267 38.34 67.89 -24.54
C THR A 267 36.98 67.19 -24.47
N PRO A 268 36.19 67.39 -23.39
CA PRO A 268 34.98 66.61 -23.14
C PRO A 268 33.91 66.67 -24.24
N GLN A 269 33.92 67.73 -25.06
CA GLN A 269 32.98 67.91 -26.18
C GLN A 269 33.26 66.97 -27.37
N THR A 270 34.50 66.47 -27.49
CA THR A 270 34.95 65.62 -28.59
C THR A 270 35.78 64.46 -28.04
N PRO A 271 35.16 63.48 -27.38
CA PRO A 271 35.88 62.34 -26.83
C PRO A 271 36.46 61.46 -27.95
N GLU A 272 37.74 61.15 -27.86
CA GLU A 272 38.43 60.31 -28.85
C GLU A 272 38.75 58.93 -28.26
N PHE A 273 38.35 57.86 -28.96
CA PHE A 273 38.75 56.51 -28.57
C PHE A 273 40.22 56.26 -28.91
N LEU A 274 41.03 56.03 -27.88
CA LEU A 274 42.44 55.66 -28.00
C LEU A 274 42.61 54.14 -28.20
N PHE A 275 41.76 53.36 -27.55
CA PHE A 275 41.76 51.90 -27.64
C PHE A 275 40.37 51.33 -27.34
N GLN A 276 40.03 50.24 -28.03
CA GLN A 276 38.85 49.43 -27.73
C GLN A 276 39.21 47.96 -27.99
N SER A 277 38.93 47.09 -27.02
CA SER A 277 39.09 45.63 -27.17
C SER A 277 38.17 45.10 -28.27
N ALA A 278 38.61 44.06 -28.99
CA ALA A 278 37.82 43.42 -30.02
C ALA A 278 36.62 42.62 -29.45
N SER A 279 36.75 42.10 -28.23
CA SER A 279 35.76 41.24 -27.59
C SER A 279 34.54 42.05 -27.12
N PRO A 280 33.32 41.56 -27.37
CA PRO A 280 32.10 42.25 -26.95
C PRO A 280 31.95 42.23 -25.43
N ALA A 281 31.32 43.28 -24.89
CA ALA A 281 30.91 43.30 -23.49
C ALA A 281 29.74 42.33 -23.26
N ALA A 282 29.74 41.63 -22.13
CA ALA A 282 28.57 40.89 -21.68
C ALA A 282 27.40 41.84 -21.38
N ALA A 283 26.19 41.35 -21.57
CA ALA A 283 24.98 42.02 -21.11
C ALA A 283 24.90 41.98 -19.56
N SER A 284 25.61 42.89 -18.90
CA SER A 284 25.61 43.03 -17.45
C SER A 284 25.68 44.51 -17.04
N GLY A 285 25.21 44.83 -15.84
CA GLY A 285 25.36 46.16 -15.24
C GLY A 285 26.76 46.43 -14.66
N LEU A 286 27.65 45.43 -14.68
CA LEU A 286 28.98 45.55 -14.10
C LEU A 286 29.88 46.43 -14.98
N ARG A 287 30.42 47.48 -14.39
CA ARG A 287 31.33 48.42 -15.05
C ARG A 287 32.25 49.04 -14.01
N LEU A 288 33.53 49.15 -14.37
CA LEU A 288 34.50 49.96 -13.64
C LEU A 288 34.97 51.08 -14.56
N SER A 289 34.97 52.31 -14.07
CA SER A 289 35.45 53.48 -14.80
C SER A 289 36.50 54.20 -13.97
N GLN A 290 37.74 54.24 -14.46
CA GLN A 290 38.85 54.89 -13.80
C GLN A 290 39.31 56.11 -14.59
N TRP A 291 39.51 57.23 -13.89
CA TRP A 291 40.17 58.41 -14.44
C TRP A 291 41.68 58.31 -14.27
N MET A 292 42.42 58.66 -15.31
CA MET A 292 43.87 58.58 -15.35
C MET A 292 44.44 59.86 -15.97
N SER A 293 45.51 60.40 -15.40
CA SER A 293 46.25 61.52 -15.98
C SER A 293 47.54 61.03 -16.59
N PHE A 294 47.82 61.41 -17.84
CA PHE A 294 49.06 61.03 -18.52
C PHE A 294 49.60 62.21 -19.33
N ALA A 295 50.76 62.74 -18.93
CA ALA A 295 51.49 63.81 -19.62
C ALA A 295 50.59 64.96 -20.12
N GLY A 296 49.81 65.54 -19.19
CA GLY A 296 48.91 66.66 -19.45
C GLY A 296 47.61 66.29 -20.16
N ARG A 297 47.28 65.01 -20.32
CA ARG A 297 45.99 64.54 -20.86
C ARG A 297 45.21 63.78 -19.81
N SER A 298 43.88 63.81 -19.92
CA SER A 298 42.96 63.13 -19.01
C SER A 298 42.24 62.02 -19.75
N TYR A 299 42.45 60.78 -19.31
CA TYR A 299 41.88 59.58 -19.91
C TYR A 299 40.84 58.97 -18.98
N ARG A 300 39.80 58.36 -19.56
CA ARG A 300 38.87 57.49 -18.86
C ARG A 300 39.04 56.07 -19.39
N LEU A 301 39.43 55.18 -18.49
CA LEU A 301 39.50 53.75 -18.73
C LEU A 301 38.19 53.11 -18.28
N ASP A 302 37.44 52.55 -19.22
CA ASP A 302 36.20 51.83 -18.98
C ASP A 302 36.47 50.32 -19.12
N ILE A 303 36.13 49.54 -18.10
CA ILE A 303 36.27 48.09 -18.07
C ILE A 303 34.89 47.46 -17.86
N ARG A 304 34.58 46.43 -18.64
CA ARG A 304 33.36 45.63 -18.54
C ARG A 304 33.69 44.15 -18.63
N PRO A 305 32.87 43.25 -18.05
CA PRO A 305 33.08 41.82 -18.22
C PRO A 305 32.74 41.38 -19.65
N THR A 306 33.38 40.31 -20.10
CA THR A 306 33.02 39.59 -21.33
C THR A 306 32.06 38.44 -21.02
N PRO A 307 31.43 37.81 -22.02
CA PRO A 307 30.63 36.60 -21.82
C PRO A 307 31.42 35.45 -21.18
N VAL A 308 32.74 35.38 -21.42
CA VAL A 308 33.65 34.39 -20.80
C VAL A 308 33.64 34.53 -19.28
N PHE A 309 33.70 35.75 -18.75
CA PHE A 309 33.63 36.00 -17.32
C PHE A 309 32.28 35.58 -16.70
N ILE A 310 31.16 35.88 -17.37
CA ILE A 310 29.83 35.48 -16.88
C ILE A 310 29.70 33.96 -16.84
N ASN A 311 30.11 33.27 -17.91
CA ASN A 311 30.02 31.81 -17.99
C ASN A 311 30.95 31.10 -17.01
N ALA A 312 32.08 31.70 -16.66
CA ALA A 312 32.98 31.19 -15.63
C ALA A 312 32.44 31.36 -14.19
N ASN A 313 31.36 32.13 -14.02
CA ASN A 313 30.72 32.39 -12.72
C ASN A 313 29.21 32.08 -12.80
N PRO A 314 28.82 30.80 -12.96
CA PRO A 314 27.42 30.40 -13.03
C PRO A 314 26.72 30.56 -11.67
N SER A 315 25.43 30.89 -11.71
CA SER A 315 24.56 30.89 -10.53
C SER A 315 24.14 29.47 -10.18
N SER A 316 24.15 29.13 -8.89
CA SER A 316 23.65 27.85 -8.36
C SER A 316 22.15 27.87 -8.03
N THR A 317 21.47 29.00 -8.25
CA THR A 317 20.10 29.25 -7.77
C THR A 317 19.10 28.25 -8.37
N ASP A 318 19.22 27.95 -9.67
CA ASP A 318 18.29 27.04 -10.35
C ASP A 318 18.35 25.64 -9.74
N SER A 319 19.56 25.11 -9.53
CA SER A 319 19.76 23.81 -8.89
C SER A 319 19.25 23.79 -7.45
N LEU A 320 19.43 24.89 -6.71
CA LEU A 320 18.95 25.03 -5.33
C LEU A 320 17.42 25.00 -5.25
N VAL A 321 16.73 25.69 -6.16
CA VAL A 321 15.26 25.70 -6.22
C VAL A 321 14.73 24.31 -6.56
N ILE A 322 15.32 23.63 -7.55
CA ILE A 322 14.91 22.27 -7.94
C ILE A 322 15.09 21.29 -6.79
N LEU A 323 16.26 21.30 -6.14
CA LEU A 323 16.56 20.38 -5.03
C LEU A 323 15.69 20.66 -3.81
N GLY A 324 15.46 21.93 -3.47
CA GLY A 324 14.58 22.31 -2.37
C GLY A 324 13.12 21.95 -2.62
N ALA A 325 12.62 22.12 -3.84
CA ALA A 325 11.29 21.69 -4.24
C ALA A 325 11.14 20.16 -4.15
N LEU A 326 12.12 19.40 -4.65
CA LEU A 326 12.12 17.94 -4.60
C LEU A 326 12.17 17.43 -3.15
N LEU A 327 13.00 18.03 -2.29
CA LEU A 327 13.08 17.68 -0.87
C LEU A 327 11.75 17.97 -0.15
N SER A 328 11.14 19.14 -0.43
CA SER A 328 9.84 19.52 0.15
C SER A 328 8.73 18.56 -0.28
N PHE A 329 8.74 18.14 -1.55
CA PHE A 329 7.82 17.14 -2.07
C PHE A 329 8.02 15.77 -1.40
N MET A 330 9.27 15.28 -1.34
CA MET A 330 9.59 14.00 -0.71
C MET A 330 9.19 13.98 0.77
N LEU A 331 9.48 15.04 1.52
CA LEU A 331 9.12 15.14 2.94
C LEU A 331 7.61 15.18 3.13
N SER A 332 6.89 15.93 2.29
CA SER A 332 5.43 15.99 2.27
C SER A 332 4.82 14.60 1.99
N ALA A 333 5.32 13.90 0.97
CA ALA A 333 4.88 12.56 0.62
C ALA A 333 5.19 11.52 1.71
N LEU A 334 6.36 11.61 2.35
CA LEU A 334 6.73 10.74 3.47
C LEU A 334 5.82 10.96 4.67
N LEU A 335 5.57 12.21 5.06
CA LEU A 335 4.66 12.53 6.17
C LEU A 335 3.23 12.12 5.85
N TYR A 336 2.76 12.37 4.63
CA TYR A 336 1.47 11.87 4.17
C TYR A 336 1.38 10.35 4.32
N SER A 337 2.42 9.62 3.89
CA SER A 337 2.50 8.16 3.99
C SER A 337 2.47 7.70 5.44
N LEU A 338 3.32 8.26 6.32
CA LEU A 338 3.41 7.90 7.73
C LEU A 338 2.11 8.19 8.49
N ILE A 339 1.50 9.36 8.29
CA ILE A 339 0.24 9.73 8.94
C ILE A 339 -0.89 8.84 8.42
N SER A 340 -0.96 8.60 7.10
CA SER A 340 -1.96 7.71 6.51
C SER A 340 -1.79 6.26 7.00
N GLN A 341 -0.56 5.78 7.15
CA GLN A 341 -0.27 4.44 7.67
C GLN A 341 -0.67 4.33 9.15
N ARG A 342 -0.38 5.35 9.97
CA ARG A 342 -0.83 5.42 11.36
C ARG A 342 -2.35 5.44 11.47
N GLN A 343 -3.03 6.24 10.66
CA GLN A 343 -4.51 6.28 10.64
C GLN A 343 -5.11 4.94 10.22
N ARG A 344 -4.54 4.25 9.22
CA ARG A 344 -4.95 2.88 8.85
C ARG A 344 -4.73 1.88 9.98
N ALA A 345 -3.58 1.96 10.66
CA ALA A 345 -3.27 1.08 11.78
C ALA A 345 -4.23 1.29 12.96
N LEU A 346 -4.54 2.54 13.31
CA LEU A 346 -5.50 2.85 14.37
C LEU A 346 -6.91 2.33 14.03
N ARG A 347 -7.39 2.56 12.81
CA ARG A 347 -8.68 1.99 12.35
C ARG A 347 -8.70 0.47 12.40
N MET A 348 -7.59 -0.18 12.04
CA MET A 348 -7.46 -1.63 12.11
C MET A 348 -7.48 -2.13 13.57
N VAL A 349 -6.81 -1.44 14.49
CA VAL A 349 -6.83 -1.76 15.93
C VAL A 349 -8.23 -1.57 16.52
N GLU A 350 -8.96 -0.51 16.17
CA GLU A 350 -10.36 -0.34 16.57
C GLU A 350 -11.25 -1.48 16.07
N GLN A 351 -11.07 -1.89 14.81
CA GLN A 351 -11.80 -3.04 14.25
C GLN A 351 -11.44 -4.35 14.96
N SER A 352 -10.15 -4.61 15.19
CA SER A 352 -9.68 -5.84 15.86
C SER A 352 -10.08 -5.89 17.34
N THR A 353 -10.05 -4.76 18.07
CA THR A 353 -10.53 -4.70 19.47
C THR A 353 -12.05 -4.87 19.55
N GLY A 354 -12.80 -4.35 18.57
CA GLY A 354 -14.22 -4.66 18.39
C GLY A 354 -14.48 -6.15 18.16
N GLN A 355 -13.75 -6.78 17.24
CA GLN A 355 -13.84 -8.21 16.95
C GLN A 355 -13.44 -9.09 18.15
N LEU A 356 -12.40 -8.71 18.91
CA LEU A 356 -11.97 -9.42 20.10
C LEU A 356 -13.02 -9.36 21.22
N ARG A 357 -13.60 -8.18 21.48
CA ARG A 357 -14.73 -8.05 22.43
C ARG A 357 -15.93 -8.87 21.98
N GLN A 358 -16.21 -8.92 20.68
CA GLN A 358 -17.29 -9.72 20.13
C GLN A 358 -17.03 -11.23 20.30
N ARG A 359 -15.79 -11.69 20.11
CA ARG A 359 -15.39 -13.09 20.38
C ARG A 359 -15.41 -13.43 21.87
N GLU A 360 -14.95 -12.53 22.74
CA GLU A 360 -15.02 -12.73 24.19
C GLU A 360 -16.48 -12.84 24.68
N LEU A 361 -17.35 -11.96 24.18
CA LEU A 361 -18.79 -12.02 24.46
C LEU A 361 -19.46 -13.26 23.87
N GLN A 362 -19.02 -13.73 22.69
CA GLN A 362 -19.47 -14.99 22.10
C GLN A 362 -19.03 -16.19 22.95
N LEU A 363 -17.80 -16.24 23.46
CA LEU A 363 -17.32 -17.28 24.37
C LEU A 363 -18.08 -17.27 25.70
N ARG A 364 -18.29 -16.10 26.30
CA ARG A 364 -19.10 -15.98 27.54
C ARG A 364 -20.57 -16.36 27.30
N ARG A 365 -21.14 -16.00 26.15
CA ARG A 365 -22.50 -16.43 25.77
C ARG A 365 -22.58 -17.93 25.48
N ALA A 366 -21.58 -18.52 24.83
CA ALA A 366 -21.53 -19.96 24.58
C ALA A 366 -21.42 -20.75 25.89
N HIS A 367 -20.55 -20.33 26.83
CA HIS A 367 -20.45 -20.93 28.16
C HIS A 367 -21.75 -20.78 28.97
N GLY A 368 -22.40 -19.61 28.92
CA GLY A 368 -23.70 -19.39 29.55
C GLY A 368 -24.83 -20.20 28.90
N GLN A 369 -24.81 -20.35 27.57
CA GLN A 369 -25.78 -21.14 26.82
C GLN A 369 -25.64 -22.63 27.11
N LEU A 370 -24.42 -23.19 27.16
CA LEU A 370 -24.20 -24.59 27.55
C LEU A 370 -24.78 -24.89 28.94
N ARG A 371 -24.51 -24.02 29.92
CA ARG A 371 -25.06 -24.18 31.27
C ARG A 371 -26.59 -24.06 31.30
N ASN A 372 -27.16 -23.07 30.61
CA ASN A 372 -28.61 -22.92 30.49
C ASN A 372 -29.27 -24.07 29.73
N VAL A 373 -28.63 -24.66 28.72
CA VAL A 373 -29.17 -25.82 27.98
C VAL A 373 -29.19 -27.06 28.87
N LEU A 374 -28.11 -27.30 29.63
CA LEU A 374 -28.06 -28.41 30.59
C LEU A 374 -29.10 -28.23 31.71
N ASP A 375 -29.32 -27.00 32.20
CA ASP A 375 -30.28 -26.67 33.25
C ASP A 375 -31.74 -26.61 32.76
N ALA A 376 -31.98 -26.28 31.48
CA ALA A 376 -33.31 -26.25 30.88
C ALA A 376 -33.90 -27.65 30.67
N ALA A 377 -33.06 -28.69 30.59
CA ALA A 377 -33.48 -30.08 30.50
C ALA A 377 -33.97 -30.61 31.86
N THR A 378 -35.03 -30.03 32.43
CA THR A 378 -35.54 -30.41 33.75
C THR A 378 -36.23 -31.77 33.80
N GLN A 379 -36.52 -32.37 32.64
CA GLN A 379 -37.16 -33.68 32.50
C GLN A 379 -36.15 -34.81 32.23
N VAL A 380 -34.85 -34.48 32.12
CA VAL A 380 -33.79 -35.44 31.83
C VAL A 380 -32.68 -35.25 32.86
N ALA A 381 -32.27 -36.33 33.51
CA ALA A 381 -31.13 -36.29 34.42
C ALA A 381 -29.83 -36.37 33.62
N ILE A 382 -29.00 -35.33 33.70
CA ILE A 382 -27.66 -35.30 33.11
C ILE A 382 -26.63 -35.33 34.22
N ILE A 383 -25.84 -36.40 34.23
CA ILE A 383 -24.85 -36.69 35.27
C ILE A 383 -23.51 -36.91 34.57
N ALA A 384 -22.51 -36.08 34.84
CA ALA A 384 -21.15 -36.34 34.39
C ALA A 384 -20.30 -36.86 35.55
N THR A 385 -19.39 -37.79 35.27
CA THR A 385 -18.47 -38.36 36.25
C THR A 385 -17.02 -38.29 35.78
N ASP A 386 -16.08 -38.43 36.70
CA ASP A 386 -14.67 -38.70 36.37
C ASP A 386 -14.44 -40.18 35.99
N LEU A 387 -13.20 -40.53 35.67
CA LEU A 387 -12.80 -41.91 35.34
C LEU A 387 -13.07 -42.93 36.46
N ASN A 388 -13.22 -42.50 37.72
CA ASN A 388 -13.50 -43.35 38.87
C ASN A 388 -15.01 -43.45 39.18
N GLY A 389 -15.85 -42.79 38.39
CA GLY A 389 -17.31 -42.75 38.59
C GLY A 389 -17.77 -41.73 39.63
N LEU A 390 -16.90 -40.82 40.09
CA LEU A 390 -17.27 -39.72 41.00
C LEU A 390 -18.02 -38.65 40.21
N ILE A 391 -19.20 -38.26 40.69
CA ILE A 391 -20.05 -37.31 39.97
C ILE A 391 -19.42 -35.91 39.99
N THR A 392 -19.17 -35.33 38.81
CA THR A 392 -18.61 -33.99 38.63
C THR A 392 -19.67 -32.97 38.23
N THR A 393 -20.67 -33.38 37.45
CA THR A 393 -21.79 -32.53 37.01
C THR A 393 -23.12 -33.20 37.34
N PHE A 394 -24.08 -32.42 37.82
CA PHE A 394 -25.41 -32.87 38.16
C PHE A 394 -26.40 -31.74 37.84
N ASN A 395 -27.14 -31.86 36.74
CA ASN A 395 -28.03 -30.79 36.28
C ASN A 395 -29.33 -30.70 37.11
N ILE A 396 -30.10 -29.62 36.93
CA ILE A 396 -31.40 -29.44 37.62
C ILE A 396 -32.37 -30.60 37.36
N GLY A 397 -32.33 -31.22 36.17
CA GLY A 397 -33.15 -32.39 35.87
C GLY A 397 -32.81 -33.60 36.75
N ALA A 398 -31.52 -33.85 36.98
CA ALA A 398 -31.05 -34.90 37.89
C ALA A 398 -31.44 -34.60 39.35
N GLU A 399 -31.38 -33.33 39.77
CA GLU A 399 -31.83 -32.94 41.11
C GLU A 399 -33.30 -33.24 41.35
N LYS A 400 -34.16 -32.88 40.39
CA LYS A 400 -35.61 -33.14 40.50
C LYS A 400 -35.95 -34.62 40.44
N MET A 401 -35.29 -35.36 39.56
CA MET A 401 -35.60 -36.76 39.27
C MET A 401 -35.17 -37.69 40.42
N LEU A 402 -34.02 -37.40 41.04
CA LEU A 402 -33.41 -38.23 42.08
C LEU A 402 -33.58 -37.69 43.51
N GLY A 403 -33.96 -36.43 43.65
CA GLY A 403 -34.21 -35.76 44.93
C GLY A 403 -32.97 -35.13 45.59
N TYR A 404 -31.76 -35.40 45.09
CA TYR A 404 -30.52 -34.83 45.63
C TYR A 404 -30.22 -33.44 45.07
N SER A 405 -29.53 -32.57 45.81
CA SER A 405 -28.93 -31.34 45.23
C SER A 405 -27.53 -31.60 44.67
N SER A 406 -27.14 -30.86 43.64
CA SER A 406 -25.81 -30.91 43.02
C SER A 406 -24.69 -30.75 44.05
N ALA A 407 -24.87 -29.87 45.05
CA ALA A 407 -23.89 -29.67 46.12
C ALA A 407 -23.72 -30.88 47.08
N GLN A 408 -24.73 -31.76 47.17
CA GLN A 408 -24.67 -32.99 47.96
C GLN A 408 -24.02 -34.14 47.18
N VAL A 409 -24.10 -34.12 45.84
CA VAL A 409 -23.71 -35.23 44.96
C VAL A 409 -22.34 -34.98 44.33
N CYS A 410 -22.11 -33.79 43.77
CA CYS A 410 -20.89 -33.45 43.05
C CYS A 410 -19.66 -33.55 43.96
N GLY A 411 -18.67 -34.34 43.55
CA GLY A 411 -17.43 -34.61 44.27
C GLY A 411 -17.58 -35.51 45.49
N ARG A 412 -18.77 -36.05 45.76
CA ARG A 412 -19.07 -36.81 46.99
C ARG A 412 -19.65 -38.20 46.74
N LEU A 413 -20.55 -38.34 45.76
CA LEU A 413 -21.21 -39.60 45.43
C LEU A 413 -20.69 -40.18 44.11
N THR A 414 -20.82 -41.50 43.98
CA THR A 414 -20.50 -42.25 42.75
C THR A 414 -21.76 -42.72 42.07
N LEU A 415 -21.75 -42.83 40.74
CA LEU A 415 -22.94 -43.20 39.94
C LEU A 415 -23.57 -44.53 40.38
N ARG A 416 -22.76 -45.49 40.83
CA ARG A 416 -23.23 -46.79 41.37
C ARG A 416 -24.16 -46.67 42.58
N GLN A 417 -24.04 -45.60 43.37
CA GLN A 417 -24.86 -45.41 44.58
C GLN A 417 -26.29 -44.97 44.25
N LEU A 418 -26.56 -44.60 42.99
CA LEU A 418 -27.88 -44.24 42.51
C LEU A 418 -28.66 -45.44 41.93
N HIS A 419 -28.02 -46.59 41.75
CA HIS A 419 -28.63 -47.78 41.15
C HIS A 419 -29.08 -48.80 42.21
N LEU A 420 -30.05 -49.64 41.86
CA LEU A 420 -30.45 -50.76 42.70
C LEU A 420 -29.31 -51.81 42.76
N PRO A 421 -28.80 -52.17 43.95
CA PRO A 421 -27.61 -53.02 44.05
C PRO A 421 -27.77 -54.43 43.46
N GLY A 422 -28.98 -55.01 43.51
CA GLY A 422 -29.24 -56.36 43.00
C GLY A 422 -29.22 -56.43 41.47
N GLU A 423 -29.91 -55.49 40.82
CA GLU A 423 -29.95 -55.36 39.35
C GLU A 423 -28.55 -55.11 38.76
N LEU A 424 -27.77 -54.25 39.43
CA LEU A 424 -26.40 -53.97 39.01
C LEU A 424 -25.46 -55.19 39.18
N ALA A 425 -25.65 -55.99 40.23
CA ALA A 425 -24.86 -57.21 40.45
C ALA A 425 -25.19 -58.29 39.41
N GLU A 426 -26.47 -58.50 39.11
CA GLU A 426 -26.90 -59.43 38.05
C GLU A 426 -26.34 -59.04 36.68
N HIS A 427 -26.35 -57.75 36.35
CA HIS A 427 -25.77 -57.26 35.10
C HIS A 427 -24.24 -57.42 35.05
N VAL A 428 -23.54 -57.18 36.17
CA VAL A 428 -22.09 -57.47 36.28
C VAL A 428 -21.83 -58.95 36.00
N ASP A 429 -22.62 -59.86 36.57
CA ASP A 429 -22.47 -61.30 36.37
C ASP A 429 -22.74 -61.71 34.91
N GLU A 430 -23.76 -61.11 34.27
CA GLU A 430 -24.04 -61.31 32.85
C GLU A 430 -22.87 -60.85 31.96
N LEU A 431 -22.34 -59.65 32.20
CA LEU A 431 -21.22 -59.10 31.45
C LEU A 431 -19.93 -59.90 31.67
N ASN A 432 -19.68 -60.36 32.90
CA ASN A 432 -18.56 -61.26 33.21
C ASN A 432 -18.65 -62.54 32.39
N LEU A 433 -19.85 -63.10 32.25
CA LEU A 433 -20.10 -64.30 31.43
C LEU A 433 -19.94 -64.03 29.94
N ARG A 434 -20.41 -62.87 29.47
CA ARG A 434 -20.43 -62.48 28.05
C ARG A 434 -19.03 -62.12 27.52
N TYR A 435 -18.25 -61.37 28.28
CA TYR A 435 -16.93 -60.87 27.86
C TYR A 435 -15.75 -61.66 28.44
N GLY A 436 -16.00 -62.61 29.35
CA GLY A 436 -14.97 -63.52 29.88
C GLY A 436 -13.86 -62.83 30.68
N ARG A 437 -14.10 -61.62 31.19
CA ARG A 437 -13.19 -60.85 32.06
C ARG A 437 -13.92 -60.37 33.30
N GLU A 438 -13.18 -60.08 34.37
CA GLU A 438 -13.73 -59.43 35.56
C GLU A 438 -14.06 -57.97 35.24
N VAL A 439 -15.35 -57.64 35.20
CA VAL A 439 -15.89 -56.29 35.01
C VAL A 439 -16.17 -55.68 36.39
N LYS A 440 -15.56 -54.53 36.70
CA LYS A 440 -15.83 -53.84 37.97
C LYS A 440 -17.23 -53.23 37.95
N THR A 441 -17.84 -53.09 39.12
CA THR A 441 -19.18 -52.50 39.28
C THR A 441 -19.33 -51.10 38.65
N CYS A 442 -18.29 -50.26 38.74
CA CYS A 442 -18.31 -48.94 38.10
C CYS A 442 -18.15 -49.03 36.57
N GLU A 443 -17.49 -50.09 36.07
CA GLU A 443 -17.31 -50.32 34.64
C GLU A 443 -18.55 -50.98 34.02
N ALA A 444 -19.33 -51.75 34.78
CA ALA A 444 -20.49 -52.49 34.26
C ALA A 444 -21.53 -51.61 33.55
N MET A 445 -21.74 -50.38 34.03
CA MET A 445 -22.63 -49.40 33.39
C MET A 445 -22.07 -48.81 32.08
N LEU A 446 -20.80 -49.10 31.78
CA LEU A 446 -19.95 -48.41 30.81
C LEU A 446 -19.32 -49.40 29.80
N VAL A 447 -19.23 -50.70 30.14
CA VAL A 447 -18.59 -51.76 29.34
C VAL A 447 -19.15 -51.82 27.93
N GLU A 448 -20.47 -51.80 27.79
CA GLU A 448 -21.12 -51.89 26.48
C GLU A 448 -20.85 -50.64 25.63
N ALA A 449 -20.65 -49.47 26.26
CA ALA A 449 -20.27 -48.24 25.55
C ALA A 449 -18.82 -48.29 25.02
N PHE A 450 -17.94 -49.15 25.56
CA PHE A 450 -16.56 -49.31 25.09
C PHE A 450 -16.40 -50.29 23.94
N GLU A 451 -17.05 -51.45 24.03
CA GLU A 451 -16.75 -52.58 23.14
C GLU A 451 -17.57 -52.50 21.84
N GLU A 452 -18.79 -51.96 21.88
CA GLU A 452 -19.75 -52.07 20.77
C GLU A 452 -19.90 -50.80 19.91
N HIS A 453 -19.16 -49.72 20.21
CA HIS A 453 -19.15 -48.44 19.46
C HIS A 453 -20.55 -47.86 19.14
N GLY A 454 -21.57 -48.26 19.91
CA GLY A 454 -22.96 -47.89 19.70
C GLY A 454 -23.55 -47.24 20.95
N HIS A 455 -24.33 -46.19 20.75
CA HIS A 455 -25.12 -45.53 21.79
C HIS A 455 -26.27 -46.43 22.27
N GLN A 456 -25.96 -47.48 23.02
CA GLN A 456 -27.00 -48.32 23.60
C GLN A 456 -27.56 -47.67 24.85
N THR A 457 -28.88 -47.60 24.93
CA THR A 457 -29.62 -47.17 26.11
C THR A 457 -30.03 -48.40 26.90
N HIS A 458 -29.83 -48.38 28.21
CA HIS A 458 -30.23 -49.49 29.08
C HIS A 458 -31.25 -49.00 30.10
N ASP A 459 -32.25 -49.83 30.38
CA ASP A 459 -33.26 -49.54 31.39
C ASP A 459 -32.73 -49.94 32.76
N TRP A 460 -32.65 -48.99 33.68
CA TRP A 460 -32.16 -49.17 35.04
C TRP A 460 -33.21 -48.74 36.06
N THR A 461 -33.09 -49.31 37.25
CA THR A 461 -33.84 -48.90 38.42
C THR A 461 -32.97 -48.00 39.30
N PHE A 462 -33.25 -46.70 39.28
CA PHE A 462 -32.60 -45.74 40.16
C PHE A 462 -33.27 -45.69 41.54
N VAL A 463 -32.46 -45.49 42.58
CA VAL A 463 -32.89 -45.30 43.96
C VAL A 463 -32.81 -43.81 44.30
N ARG A 464 -33.96 -43.19 44.57
CA ARG A 464 -34.05 -41.77 44.94
C ARG A 464 -33.57 -41.54 46.38
N GLN A 465 -33.34 -40.28 46.75
CA GLN A 465 -32.94 -39.91 48.12
C GLN A 465 -33.94 -40.39 49.20
N ASP A 466 -35.23 -40.47 48.89
CA ASP A 466 -36.29 -40.94 49.79
C ASP A 466 -36.44 -42.47 49.84
N GLY A 467 -35.62 -43.20 49.08
CA GLY A 467 -35.65 -44.66 48.97
C GLY A 467 -36.65 -45.20 47.94
N SER A 468 -37.43 -44.35 47.28
CA SER A 468 -38.35 -44.79 46.20
C SER A 468 -37.57 -45.18 44.94
N HIS A 469 -38.18 -46.06 44.13
CA HIS A 469 -37.59 -46.54 42.89
C HIS A 469 -38.09 -45.72 41.70
N LEU A 470 -37.20 -45.47 40.74
CA LEU A 470 -37.48 -44.80 39.50
C LEU A 470 -36.99 -45.65 38.32
N GLN A 471 -37.86 -45.90 37.36
CA GLN A 471 -37.49 -46.55 36.11
C GLN A 471 -36.88 -45.51 35.18
N VAL A 472 -35.59 -45.65 34.90
CA VAL A 472 -34.87 -44.76 33.99
C VAL A 472 -34.34 -45.51 32.79
N ASN A 473 -34.45 -44.92 31.62
CA ASN A 473 -33.64 -45.32 30.48
C ASN A 473 -32.36 -44.47 30.53
N MET A 474 -31.22 -45.10 30.77
CA MET A 474 -29.91 -44.43 30.87
C MET A 474 -29.08 -44.72 29.62
N GLN A 475 -28.53 -43.65 29.05
CA GLN A 475 -27.50 -43.71 28.01
C GLN A 475 -26.20 -43.16 28.59
N VAL A 476 -25.08 -43.83 28.34
CA VAL A 476 -23.76 -43.34 28.76
C VAL A 476 -22.81 -43.16 27.58
N SER A 477 -22.07 -42.06 27.59
CA SER A 477 -21.05 -41.74 26.58
C SER A 477 -19.74 -41.27 27.24
N PRO A 478 -18.56 -41.58 26.67
CA PRO A 478 -17.29 -41.06 27.18
C PRO A 478 -17.19 -39.54 26.98
N VAL A 479 -16.58 -38.85 27.94
CA VAL A 479 -16.21 -37.42 27.82
C VAL A 479 -14.72 -37.36 27.52
N LEU A 480 -14.37 -36.76 26.38
CA LEU A 480 -13.00 -36.56 25.92
C LEU A 480 -12.55 -35.11 26.18
N ASP A 481 -11.25 -34.90 26.40
CA ASP A 481 -10.62 -33.58 26.40
C ASP A 481 -10.24 -33.12 24.99
N GLU A 482 -9.66 -31.91 24.87
CA GLU A 482 -9.24 -31.33 23.58
C GLU A 482 -8.14 -32.13 22.85
N GLN A 483 -7.54 -33.13 23.51
CA GLN A 483 -6.48 -33.99 22.97
C GLN A 483 -6.99 -35.41 22.70
N ASP A 484 -8.31 -35.61 22.63
CA ASP A 484 -8.99 -36.90 22.52
C ASP A 484 -8.65 -37.87 23.66
N GLN A 485 -8.12 -37.37 24.78
CA GLN A 485 -7.93 -38.19 25.96
C GLN A 485 -9.21 -38.25 26.76
N TRP A 486 -9.49 -39.45 27.23
CA TRP A 486 -10.72 -39.73 27.91
C TRP A 486 -10.62 -39.33 29.39
N ILE A 487 -11.51 -38.42 29.82
CA ILE A 487 -11.45 -37.75 31.12
C ILE A 487 -12.62 -38.08 32.05
N GLY A 488 -13.65 -38.77 31.56
CA GLY A 488 -14.83 -39.12 32.35
C GLY A 488 -15.99 -39.64 31.52
N TYR A 489 -17.19 -39.58 32.08
CA TYR A 489 -18.41 -40.11 31.45
C TYR A 489 -19.56 -39.12 31.56
N LEU A 490 -20.49 -39.18 30.61
CA LEU A 490 -21.73 -38.44 30.62
C LEU A 490 -22.89 -39.43 30.52
N ALA A 491 -23.67 -39.52 31.60
CA ALA A 491 -24.91 -40.28 31.66
C ALA A 491 -26.10 -39.35 31.45
N VAL A 492 -26.98 -39.71 30.52
CA VAL A 492 -28.26 -39.05 30.25
C VAL A 492 -29.37 -40.03 30.58
N CYS A 493 -30.23 -39.69 31.54
CA CYS A 493 -31.27 -40.57 32.06
C CYS A 493 -32.66 -39.97 31.87
N LEU A 494 -33.58 -40.75 31.29
CA LEU A 494 -34.97 -40.39 31.03
C LEU A 494 -35.89 -41.20 31.94
N ASP A 495 -36.85 -40.54 32.60
CA ASP A 495 -37.92 -41.25 33.31
C ASP A 495 -38.86 -41.92 32.29
N ILE A 496 -38.95 -43.25 32.34
CA ILE A 496 -39.79 -44.04 31.42
C ILE A 496 -41.00 -44.67 32.12
N THR A 497 -41.28 -44.27 33.36
CA THR A 497 -42.33 -44.88 34.21
C THR A 497 -43.71 -44.80 33.55
N GLU A 498 -44.07 -43.67 32.95
CA GLU A 498 -45.37 -43.46 32.29
C GLU A 498 -45.44 -44.11 30.90
N ARG A 499 -44.35 -44.06 30.13
CA ARG A 499 -44.28 -44.64 28.78
C ARG A 499 -44.52 -46.15 28.79
N LYS A 500 -43.87 -46.89 29.71
CA LYS A 500 -44.08 -48.35 29.84
C LYS A 500 -45.52 -48.70 30.24
N ARG A 501 -46.24 -47.80 30.93
CA ARG A 501 -47.64 -48.02 31.32
C ARG A 501 -48.62 -47.88 30.13
N VAL A 502 -48.37 -46.93 29.23
CA VAL A 502 -49.25 -46.64 28.07
C VAL A 502 -49.07 -47.63 26.92
N GLU A 503 -47.86 -48.16 26.74
CA GLU A 503 -47.54 -49.12 25.67
C GLU A 503 -48.30 -50.46 25.83
N GLU A 504 -48.51 -50.89 27.08
CA GLU A 504 -49.27 -52.10 27.40
C GLU A 504 -50.78 -51.94 27.11
N GLU A 505 -51.35 -50.74 27.28
CA GLU A 505 -52.76 -50.44 27.00
C GLU A 505 -53.08 -50.34 25.50
N LEU A 506 -52.15 -49.86 24.67
CA LEU A 506 -52.36 -49.72 23.21
C LEU A 506 -52.36 -51.06 22.46
N ARG A 507 -51.69 -52.08 23.01
CA ARG A 507 -51.56 -53.40 22.37
C ARG A 507 -52.88 -54.18 22.33
N THR A 508 -53.77 -53.97 23.29
CA THR A 508 -55.04 -54.71 23.42
C THR A 508 -56.14 -54.20 22.47
N MET A 509 -56.11 -52.93 22.06
CA MET A 509 -57.14 -52.32 21.21
C MET A 509 -56.98 -52.59 19.70
N SER A 510 -55.87 -53.18 19.26
CA SER A 510 -55.52 -53.31 17.83
C SER A 510 -56.12 -54.55 17.13
N VAL A 511 -56.53 -55.58 17.88
CA VAL A 511 -56.85 -56.92 17.32
C VAL A 511 -58.32 -57.38 17.48
N THR A 512 -59.17 -56.62 18.16
CA THR A 512 -60.58 -56.95 18.39
C THR A 512 -61.53 -55.98 17.66
N ASP A 513 -62.73 -56.44 17.28
CA ASP A 513 -63.82 -55.62 16.76
C ASP A 513 -64.47 -54.85 17.92
N ALA A 514 -64.52 -53.52 17.79
CA ALA A 514 -64.94 -52.65 18.88
C ALA A 514 -66.43 -52.82 19.27
N LEU A 515 -67.28 -53.27 18.34
CA LEU A 515 -68.71 -53.44 18.59
C LEU A 515 -69.04 -54.80 19.19
N THR A 516 -68.45 -55.87 18.66
CA THR A 516 -68.82 -57.25 19.02
C THR A 516 -67.85 -57.92 20.00
N GLY A 517 -66.65 -57.37 20.20
CA GLY A 517 -65.63 -57.91 21.08
C GLY A 517 -64.93 -59.16 20.57
N VAL A 518 -65.36 -59.71 19.43
CA VAL A 518 -64.67 -60.82 18.75
C VAL A 518 -63.50 -60.29 17.94
N TYR A 519 -62.66 -61.18 17.38
CA TYR A 519 -61.50 -60.73 16.63
C TYR A 519 -61.89 -59.97 15.36
N ASN A 520 -61.09 -58.97 14.99
CA ASN A 520 -61.35 -58.17 13.80
C ASN A 520 -60.77 -58.83 12.53
N ARG A 521 -61.12 -58.28 11.37
CA ARG A 521 -60.62 -58.75 10.07
C ARG A 521 -59.10 -58.84 9.98
N ARG A 522 -58.38 -57.91 10.62
CA ARG A 522 -56.91 -57.92 10.59
C ARG A 522 -56.35 -59.15 11.29
N TYR A 523 -56.86 -59.44 12.48
CA TYR A 523 -56.45 -60.64 13.23
C TYR A 523 -56.80 -61.93 12.47
N PHE A 524 -57.96 -61.97 11.80
CA PHE A 524 -58.30 -63.10 10.92
C PHE A 524 -57.26 -63.33 9.83
N GLN A 525 -56.87 -62.28 9.10
CA GLN A 525 -55.90 -62.37 8.00
C GLN A 525 -54.53 -62.82 8.50
N GLU A 526 -54.04 -62.24 9.60
CA GLU A 526 -52.78 -62.63 10.23
C GLU A 526 -52.80 -64.11 10.64
N ARG A 527 -53.92 -64.59 11.21
CA ARG A 527 -54.02 -65.98 11.66
C ARG A 527 -54.26 -66.98 10.54
N LEU A 528 -55.01 -66.62 9.51
CA LEU A 528 -55.19 -67.42 8.29
C LEU A 528 -53.85 -67.59 7.56
N GLN A 529 -53.06 -66.52 7.42
CA GLN A 529 -51.75 -66.59 6.79
C GLN A 529 -50.80 -67.50 7.59
N ALA A 530 -50.86 -67.45 8.93
CA ALA A 530 -50.10 -68.33 9.78
C ALA A 530 -50.52 -69.81 9.64
N GLU A 531 -51.82 -70.10 9.55
CA GLU A 531 -52.29 -71.49 9.35
C GLU A 531 -52.00 -72.02 7.93
N LEU A 532 -52.08 -71.20 6.89
CA LEU A 532 -51.63 -71.56 5.54
C LEU A 532 -50.16 -71.98 5.53
N LEU A 533 -49.29 -71.14 6.10
CA LEU A 533 -47.86 -71.44 6.21
C LEU A 533 -47.59 -72.66 7.11
N ARG A 534 -48.46 -72.96 8.07
CA ARG A 534 -48.35 -74.17 8.91
C ARG A 534 -48.70 -75.40 8.08
N ALA A 535 -49.83 -75.38 7.39
CA ALA A 535 -50.35 -76.51 6.62
C ALA A 535 -49.46 -76.86 5.42
N GLU A 536 -48.93 -75.86 4.70
CA GLU A 536 -47.96 -76.05 3.61
C GLU A 536 -46.66 -76.72 4.07
N ARG A 537 -46.20 -76.41 5.30
CA ARG A 537 -44.91 -76.88 5.81
C ARG A 537 -44.97 -78.23 6.51
N HIS A 538 -46.02 -78.50 7.28
CA HIS A 538 -46.08 -79.65 8.18
C HIS A 538 -47.14 -80.68 7.76
N GLY A 539 -47.92 -80.38 6.71
CA GLY A 539 -49.16 -81.08 6.44
C GLY A 539 -50.23 -80.74 7.50
N GLY A 540 -51.50 -80.90 7.13
CA GLY A 540 -52.63 -80.63 8.01
C GLY A 540 -53.86 -80.20 7.23
N VAL A 541 -55.03 -80.36 7.84
CA VAL A 541 -56.30 -79.89 7.29
C VAL A 541 -56.80 -78.74 8.12
N PHE A 542 -57.34 -77.72 7.48
CA PHE A 542 -58.11 -76.69 8.19
C PHE A 542 -59.22 -76.22 7.27
N ALA A 543 -60.26 -75.67 7.88
CA ALA A 543 -61.42 -75.20 7.14
C ALA A 543 -61.81 -73.80 7.60
N VAL A 544 -62.53 -73.10 6.72
CA VAL A 544 -63.19 -71.85 7.05
C VAL A 544 -64.69 -72.01 6.90
N VAL A 545 -65.43 -71.45 7.87
CA VAL A 545 -66.87 -71.33 7.83
C VAL A 545 -67.20 -69.85 7.76
N MET A 546 -67.77 -69.43 6.64
CA MET A 546 -68.29 -68.08 6.48
C MET A 546 -69.79 -68.08 6.75
N LEU A 547 -70.25 -67.07 7.49
CA LEU A 547 -71.66 -66.88 7.78
C LEU A 547 -72.04 -65.42 7.58
N ASP A 548 -73.18 -65.22 6.92
CA ASP A 548 -73.75 -63.90 6.63
C ASP A 548 -75.20 -63.86 7.12
N ILE A 549 -75.53 -62.83 7.90
CA ILE A 549 -76.86 -62.71 8.51
C ILE A 549 -77.88 -62.30 7.45
N ASP A 550 -78.89 -63.14 7.25
CA ASP A 550 -79.90 -62.92 6.24
C ASP A 550 -80.72 -61.65 6.53
N HIS A 551 -80.90 -60.82 5.51
CA HIS A 551 -81.71 -59.62 5.57
C HIS A 551 -81.27 -58.61 6.66
N PHE A 552 -80.00 -58.63 7.09
CA PHE A 552 -79.53 -57.73 8.15
C PHE A 552 -79.64 -56.26 7.75
N LYS A 553 -79.41 -55.93 6.47
CA LYS A 553 -79.74 -54.59 5.96
C LYS A 553 -81.20 -54.19 6.18
N CYS A 554 -82.16 -55.10 5.99
CA CYS A 554 -83.58 -54.80 6.27
C CYS A 554 -83.82 -54.56 7.76
N ILE A 555 -83.13 -55.30 8.65
CA ILE A 555 -83.20 -55.08 10.10
C ILE A 555 -82.71 -53.65 10.42
N ASN A 556 -81.57 -53.25 9.85
CA ASN A 556 -81.04 -51.90 10.01
C ASN A 556 -81.97 -50.81 9.46
N ASP A 557 -82.48 -51.01 8.24
CA ASP A 557 -83.30 -50.02 7.55
C ASP A 557 -84.68 -49.86 8.22
N GLN A 558 -85.23 -50.91 8.83
CA GLN A 558 -86.57 -50.87 9.46
C GLN A 558 -86.53 -50.58 10.96
N LEU A 559 -85.55 -51.11 11.68
CA LEU A 559 -85.48 -51.04 13.15
C LEU A 559 -84.33 -50.15 13.66
N GLY A 560 -83.47 -49.66 12.76
CA GLY A 560 -82.36 -48.78 13.06
C GLY A 560 -81.06 -49.52 13.38
N HIS A 561 -79.93 -48.87 13.09
CA HIS A 561 -78.59 -49.44 13.27
C HIS A 561 -78.30 -49.91 14.69
N ALA A 562 -78.80 -49.22 15.73
CA ALA A 562 -78.60 -49.65 17.11
C ALA A 562 -79.23 -51.03 17.41
N VAL A 563 -80.35 -51.35 16.75
CA VAL A 563 -80.97 -52.67 16.86
C VAL A 563 -80.17 -53.71 16.07
N GLY A 564 -79.65 -53.35 14.89
CA GLY A 564 -78.71 -54.21 14.17
C GLY A 564 -77.43 -54.51 14.95
N ASP A 565 -76.85 -53.51 15.61
CA ASP A 565 -75.69 -53.67 16.49
C ASP A 565 -75.98 -54.63 17.64
N HIS A 566 -77.17 -54.53 18.25
CA HIS A 566 -77.64 -55.49 19.25
C HIS A 566 -77.78 -56.91 18.68
N VAL A 567 -78.30 -57.06 17.46
CA VAL A 567 -78.38 -58.36 16.77
C VAL A 567 -76.99 -58.97 16.57
N LEU A 568 -76.00 -58.17 16.13
CA LEU A 568 -74.63 -58.63 15.94
C LEU A 568 -73.98 -59.07 17.25
N GLN A 569 -74.13 -58.29 18.32
CA GLN A 569 -73.62 -58.63 19.65
C GLN A 569 -74.28 -59.91 20.21
N ALA A 570 -75.59 -60.03 20.05
CA ALA A 570 -76.35 -61.19 20.51
C ALA A 570 -75.92 -62.46 19.76
N ILE A 571 -75.68 -62.37 18.45
CA ILE A 571 -75.20 -63.50 17.63
C ILE A 571 -73.78 -63.87 18.04
N CYS A 572 -72.87 -62.90 18.21
CA CYS A 572 -71.50 -63.18 18.61
C CYS A 572 -71.44 -63.91 19.95
N SER A 573 -72.16 -63.41 20.94
CA SER A 573 -72.26 -64.06 22.24
C SER A 573 -72.74 -65.51 22.13
N ARG A 574 -73.75 -65.78 21.29
CA ARG A 574 -74.29 -67.15 21.08
C ARG A 574 -73.30 -68.08 20.39
N LEU A 575 -72.61 -67.59 19.37
CA LEU A 575 -71.69 -68.40 18.56
C LEU A 575 -70.37 -68.68 19.28
N CYS A 576 -69.82 -67.73 20.03
CA CYS A 576 -68.58 -67.92 20.80
C CYS A 576 -68.64 -69.11 21.77
N HIS A 577 -69.80 -69.41 22.36
CA HIS A 577 -69.95 -70.52 23.31
C HIS A 577 -69.90 -71.90 22.66
N ARG A 578 -70.01 -71.98 21.33
CA ARG A 578 -69.95 -73.24 20.57
C ARG A 578 -68.59 -73.50 19.95
N LEU A 579 -67.72 -72.50 19.94
CA LEU A 579 -66.41 -72.56 19.32
C LEU A 579 -65.35 -73.00 20.32
N ARG A 580 -64.38 -73.78 19.86
CA ARG A 580 -63.24 -74.22 20.68
C ARG A 580 -62.28 -73.06 20.87
N ARG A 581 -61.42 -73.18 21.90
CA ARG A 581 -60.36 -72.18 22.14
C ARG A 581 -59.36 -72.07 20.97
N SER A 582 -59.22 -73.12 20.17
CA SER A 582 -58.40 -73.15 18.95
C SER A 582 -59.05 -72.44 17.78
N ASP A 583 -60.38 -72.29 17.78
CA ASP A 583 -61.12 -71.74 16.66
C ASP A 583 -61.07 -70.22 16.75
N VAL A 584 -60.91 -69.59 15.59
CA VAL A 584 -60.73 -68.14 15.52
C VAL A 584 -61.99 -67.55 14.92
N PHE A 585 -62.82 -66.97 15.80
CA PHE A 585 -64.06 -66.31 15.42
C PHE A 585 -63.84 -64.84 15.19
N CYS A 586 -64.13 -64.40 13.97
CA CYS A 586 -63.90 -63.03 13.56
C CYS A 586 -65.14 -62.42 12.92
N ARG A 587 -65.28 -61.11 13.08
CA ARG A 587 -66.16 -60.28 12.26
C ARG A 587 -65.34 -59.63 11.16
N LEU A 588 -65.68 -59.91 9.90
CA LEU A 588 -64.95 -59.36 8.75
C LEU A 588 -65.42 -57.94 8.42
N GLY A 589 -66.70 -57.65 8.69
CA GLY A 589 -67.32 -56.34 8.52
C GLY A 589 -68.82 -56.47 8.30
N GLY A 590 -69.59 -55.43 8.66
CA GLY A 590 -71.05 -55.45 8.45
C GLY A 590 -71.72 -56.64 9.15
N GLU A 591 -72.37 -57.49 8.35
CA GLU A 591 -73.12 -58.69 8.78
C GLU A 591 -72.35 -60.01 8.57
N GLU A 592 -71.09 -59.94 8.13
CA GLU A 592 -70.27 -61.08 7.74
C GLU A 592 -69.33 -61.51 8.86
N PHE A 593 -69.38 -62.79 9.19
CA PHE A 593 -68.47 -63.44 10.14
C PHE A 593 -67.77 -64.63 9.53
N MET A 594 -66.63 -64.94 10.12
CA MET A 594 -65.77 -66.02 9.69
C MET A 594 -65.26 -66.80 10.89
N VAL A 595 -65.25 -68.11 10.77
CA VAL A 595 -64.58 -69.01 11.70
C VAL A 595 -63.45 -69.70 10.96
N LEU A 596 -62.21 -69.53 11.42
CA LEU A 596 -61.09 -70.38 11.01
C LEU A 596 -61.01 -71.54 11.99
N CYS A 597 -61.05 -72.76 11.46
CA CYS A 597 -61.06 -74.01 12.21
C CYS A 597 -59.78 -74.80 11.88
N PRO A 598 -58.70 -74.64 12.66
CA PRO A 598 -57.51 -75.46 12.52
C PRO A 598 -57.82 -76.94 12.73
N ASP A 599 -57.08 -77.83 12.07
CA ASP A 599 -57.17 -79.29 12.23
C ASP A 599 -58.60 -79.85 12.03
N THR A 600 -59.34 -79.26 11.07
CA THR A 600 -60.74 -79.56 10.76
C THR A 600 -60.92 -79.82 9.25
N ASP A 601 -61.55 -80.93 8.87
CA ASP A 601 -61.87 -81.27 7.47
C ASP A 601 -63.24 -80.73 7.03
N SER A 602 -63.62 -80.98 5.77
CA SER A 602 -64.87 -80.46 5.18
C SER A 602 -66.14 -80.97 5.89
N ASP A 603 -66.20 -82.27 6.22
CA ASP A 603 -67.36 -82.87 6.87
C ASP A 603 -67.52 -82.36 8.31
N GLN A 604 -66.41 -82.20 9.03
CA GLN A 604 -66.40 -81.62 10.37
C GLN A 604 -66.76 -80.13 10.37
N ALA A 605 -66.27 -79.37 9.38
CA ALA A 605 -66.63 -77.98 9.20
C ALA A 605 -68.13 -77.83 8.87
N TYR A 606 -68.68 -78.74 8.07
CA TYR A 606 -70.12 -78.82 7.81
C TYR A 606 -70.94 -79.13 9.06
N GLY A 607 -70.47 -80.08 9.89
CA GLY A 607 -71.05 -80.34 11.21
C GLY A 607 -71.06 -79.09 12.10
N LEU A 608 -69.92 -78.39 12.21
CA LEU A 608 -69.81 -77.17 13.00
C LEU A 608 -70.73 -76.07 12.46
N ALA A 609 -70.77 -75.85 11.15
CA ALA A 609 -71.66 -74.87 10.54
C ALA A 609 -73.14 -75.16 10.83
N CYS A 610 -73.55 -76.45 10.82
CA CYS A 610 -74.91 -76.85 11.19
C CYS A 610 -75.21 -76.58 12.67
N GLU A 611 -74.24 -76.79 13.57
CA GLU A 611 -74.38 -76.45 14.99
C GLU A 611 -74.51 -74.94 15.21
N LEU A 612 -73.67 -74.13 14.53
CA LEU A 612 -73.74 -72.67 14.60
C LEU A 612 -75.06 -72.14 14.02
N TRP A 613 -75.50 -72.70 12.89
CA TRP A 613 -76.80 -72.38 12.29
C TRP A 613 -77.97 -72.71 13.21
N ALA A 614 -77.96 -73.90 13.83
CA ALA A 614 -78.99 -74.29 14.80
C ALA A 614 -78.96 -73.39 16.07
N ALA A 615 -77.76 -73.06 16.57
CA ALA A 615 -77.58 -72.20 17.74
C ALA A 615 -78.12 -70.79 17.48
N LEU A 616 -77.87 -70.24 16.29
CA LEU A 616 -78.37 -68.93 15.88
C LEU A 616 -79.91 -68.91 15.87
N ARG A 617 -80.55 -69.99 15.40
CA ARG A 617 -82.01 -70.15 15.32
C ARG A 617 -82.70 -70.50 16.64
N SER A 618 -81.94 -70.93 17.65
CA SER A 618 -82.48 -71.56 18.87
C SER A 618 -83.33 -70.63 19.74
N LYS A 619 -83.08 -69.32 19.69
CA LYS A 619 -83.81 -68.31 20.47
C LYS A 619 -84.02 -67.05 19.61
N PRO A 620 -85.20 -66.40 19.61
CA PRO A 620 -85.35 -65.10 18.95
C PRO A 620 -84.40 -64.06 19.58
N VAL A 621 -84.05 -63.03 18.82
CA VAL A 621 -83.39 -61.82 19.35
C VAL A 621 -84.48 -60.85 19.81
N ASP A 622 -84.33 -60.32 21.02
CA ASP A 622 -85.33 -59.45 21.64
C ASP A 622 -85.57 -58.21 20.76
N GLY A 623 -86.84 -57.92 20.47
CA GLY A 623 -87.24 -56.79 19.62
C GLY A 623 -87.13 -57.00 18.11
N VAL A 624 -86.55 -58.11 17.63
CA VAL A 624 -86.38 -58.40 16.18
C VAL A 624 -87.07 -59.69 15.77
N GLY A 625 -87.03 -60.73 16.62
CA GLY A 625 -87.58 -62.04 16.33
C GLY A 625 -86.52 -63.04 15.87
N ARG A 626 -86.90 -64.00 15.03
CA ARG A 626 -85.99 -65.05 14.58
C ARG A 626 -85.06 -64.50 13.51
N VAL A 627 -83.77 -64.44 13.83
CA VAL A 627 -82.72 -64.11 12.87
C VAL A 627 -82.20 -65.40 12.26
N THR A 628 -81.86 -65.36 10.97
CA THR A 628 -81.30 -66.50 10.21
C THR A 628 -80.01 -66.07 9.54
N ALA A 629 -79.19 -67.03 9.13
CA ALA A 629 -77.96 -66.76 8.41
C ALA A 629 -77.71 -67.83 7.34
N SER A 630 -77.00 -67.41 6.31
CA SER A 630 -76.54 -68.23 5.21
C SER A 630 -75.07 -68.61 5.42
N PHE A 631 -74.77 -69.89 5.42
CA PHE A 631 -73.43 -70.42 5.71
C PHE A 631 -72.81 -71.06 4.47
N GLY A 632 -71.53 -70.75 4.25
CA GLY A 632 -70.69 -71.32 3.22
C GLY A 632 -69.39 -71.85 3.82
N ILE A 633 -68.93 -72.98 3.30
CA ILE A 633 -67.83 -73.74 3.90
C ILE A 633 -66.81 -74.05 2.82
N ALA A 634 -65.54 -73.92 3.18
CA ALA A 634 -64.45 -74.37 2.33
C ALA A 634 -63.34 -74.98 3.19
N SER A 635 -62.93 -76.19 2.83
CA SER A 635 -61.73 -76.82 3.38
C SER A 635 -60.51 -76.43 2.54
N TRP A 636 -59.37 -76.23 3.19
CA TRP A 636 -58.15 -75.89 2.47
C TRP A 636 -57.64 -77.07 1.65
N ARG A 637 -57.37 -76.82 0.37
CA ARG A 637 -56.76 -77.79 -0.56
C ARG A 637 -55.27 -77.52 -0.69
N GLU A 638 -54.47 -78.57 -0.82
CA GLU A 638 -53.01 -78.41 -0.94
C GLU A 638 -52.63 -77.53 -2.15
N GLY A 639 -51.81 -76.51 -1.90
CA GLY A 639 -51.42 -75.50 -2.90
C GLY A 639 -52.45 -74.41 -3.17
N GLU A 640 -53.60 -74.41 -2.49
CA GLU A 640 -54.61 -73.36 -2.57
C GLU A 640 -54.20 -72.15 -1.70
N GLY A 641 -54.20 -70.95 -2.28
CA GLY A 641 -53.96 -69.72 -1.51
C GLY A 641 -55.18 -69.31 -0.66
N GLY A 642 -54.95 -68.52 0.39
CA GLY A 642 -56.01 -68.04 1.28
C GLY A 642 -57.16 -67.31 0.58
N ASP A 643 -56.87 -66.49 -0.43
CA ASP A 643 -57.91 -65.77 -1.17
C ASP A 643 -58.82 -66.72 -1.98
N ALA A 644 -58.25 -67.79 -2.54
CA ALA A 644 -59.02 -68.80 -3.28
C ALA A 644 -59.91 -69.63 -2.33
N LEU A 645 -59.39 -69.98 -1.16
CA LEU A 645 -60.16 -70.64 -0.10
C LEU A 645 -61.35 -69.79 0.37
N LEU A 646 -61.12 -68.50 0.60
CA LEU A 646 -62.18 -67.56 1.01
C LEU A 646 -63.22 -67.35 -0.09
N LEU A 647 -62.79 -67.30 -1.37
CA LEU A 647 -63.72 -67.18 -2.50
C LEU A 647 -64.65 -68.40 -2.63
N ARG A 648 -64.17 -69.61 -2.30
CA ARG A 648 -64.99 -70.82 -2.24
C ARG A 648 -66.00 -70.77 -1.10
N ALA A 649 -65.60 -70.30 0.08
CA ALA A 649 -66.53 -70.10 1.19
C ALA A 649 -67.61 -69.04 0.86
N ASP A 650 -67.23 -67.94 0.21
CA ASP A 650 -68.15 -66.91 -0.30
C ASP A 650 -69.12 -67.43 -1.35
N SER A 651 -68.62 -68.22 -2.30
CA SER A 651 -69.46 -68.91 -3.28
C SER A 651 -70.50 -69.82 -2.61
N GLY A 652 -70.12 -70.47 -1.50
CA GLY A 652 -71.04 -71.26 -0.67
C GLY A 652 -72.14 -70.39 -0.01
N VAL A 653 -71.78 -69.24 0.57
CA VAL A 653 -72.76 -68.30 1.14
C VAL A 653 -73.69 -67.76 0.04
N TYR A 654 -73.16 -67.46 -1.15
CA TYR A 654 -73.96 -67.02 -2.29
C TYR A 654 -74.94 -68.11 -2.74
N ALA A 655 -74.50 -69.36 -2.83
CA ALA A 655 -75.36 -70.51 -3.13
C ALA A 655 -76.46 -70.67 -2.07
N ALA A 656 -76.13 -70.50 -0.79
CA ALA A 656 -77.10 -70.57 0.32
C ALA A 656 -78.17 -69.49 0.17
N LYS A 657 -77.77 -68.27 -0.19
CA LYS A 657 -78.68 -67.14 -0.43
C LYS A 657 -79.59 -67.36 -1.64
N MET A 658 -79.08 -67.96 -2.71
CA MET A 658 -79.86 -68.31 -3.90
C MET A 658 -80.78 -69.52 -3.69
N GLY A 659 -80.38 -70.45 -2.82
CA GLY A 659 -81.15 -71.64 -2.42
C GLY A 659 -82.31 -71.35 -1.45
N GLY A 660 -82.59 -70.06 -1.17
CA GLY A 660 -83.70 -69.64 -0.32
C GLY A 660 -83.29 -69.10 1.06
N ARG A 661 -81.98 -68.92 1.33
CA ARG A 661 -81.43 -68.44 2.62
C ARG A 661 -81.72 -69.40 3.79
N ASP A 662 -81.30 -69.02 5.00
CA ASP A 662 -81.49 -69.77 6.24
C ASP A 662 -81.05 -71.24 6.15
N ARG A 663 -79.82 -71.45 5.67
CA ARG A 663 -79.27 -72.79 5.43
C ARG A 663 -77.76 -72.82 5.46
N VAL A 664 -77.24 -74.03 5.56
CA VAL A 664 -75.83 -74.37 5.37
C VAL A 664 -75.68 -75.05 4.02
N GLU A 665 -74.83 -74.50 3.15
CA GLU A 665 -74.46 -75.19 1.92
C GLU A 665 -73.23 -76.09 2.19
N PRO A 666 -73.27 -77.37 1.77
CA PRO A 666 -72.10 -78.21 1.82
C PRO A 666 -71.04 -77.68 0.87
N GLU A 667 -69.79 -78.10 1.07
CA GLU A 667 -68.68 -77.65 0.24
C GLU A 667 -68.96 -77.92 -1.25
N LEU A 668 -68.91 -76.86 -2.06
CA LEU A 668 -69.05 -76.94 -3.51
C LEU A 668 -67.77 -77.56 -4.10
N ALA A 669 -67.93 -78.59 -4.93
CA ALA A 669 -66.84 -79.37 -5.52
C ALA A 669 -65.89 -78.50 -6.35
#